data_AF-A0A414JBH9-F1
#
_entry.id   AF-A0A414JBH9-F1
#
_cell.length_a   1.000
_cell.length_b   1.000
_cell.length_c   1.000
_cell.angle_alpha   90.00
_cell.angle_beta   90.00
_cell.angle_gamma   90.00
#
_symmetry.space_group_name_H-M   'P 1'
#
loop_
_entity.id
_entity.type
_entity.pdbx_description
1 polymer ?
#
loop_
_entity_poly.entity_id
_entity_poly.type
_entity_poly.pdbx_seq_one_letter_code
_entity_poly.pdbx_strand_id
1 'polypeptide(L)'
;MRRKQLFAIILAGALAAGSAPAAVFAAESDMAAMSEEGTGDAGSEDAGSSDAEAPVTDGGDAADAATNTPAADNTAAEETPAADNTAAEETPAAEETPADTTPAEEAQTQEQTEENKEVDPQEGESTETVEDTGIVIADANGDPVKDDTGNVVYYKTLQEAVAAVADYDEAANPGATTIQISKPIVLDSTVEISGKKVNIQSTAADVTITRKTEGEPYKGAMFSVKGANSQLQFFADGSDSAALTVSGKFSDDEGEEAEGAIVEVSDSAVFGLNPGVTLKDNSYSAGGSAINSKDATVVLVGGSVTGNFGDMGAVYSNKDISIEGDASVAGNDGNKNITLDGEAKLVVTRDLTGTSSFSHKGEKDGLAVIKAGEGVTKDVLAAAVKNISYENAAKYELSAVSDGLSYSLKEVKKEEPDKPVTTDYKLSYTSNSKKWINHTTVQAKCSVTGDCEWTYFFVDAKADNASITSTYAGLKKSLKFTSVKANTEFTVKAEGVPETDSKLVVLTRKNSSDTKPKAVAINLSTSSMKKARPAKPQATATIRPERTHKVTEGTVEGFENPVKFFPKRYISFTAIGAGTRDSAPYVSGDERWVPSYWTFSTADNAEKHTSWSVGAAKGLQLKGQGSKSYTVYVYCTKEVYNGKTWEPTDVTGYYTTSFTAVEYTDEEAAEWAKQNGTDGNGGNDGAGGDGSGDGSGGTDAKLTATAAASAKDAGSKSKSAVSTADESPIGTMSVLAALSLLAGGYVVVRKRKKEEI
;
A
#
# COMPACT_ATOMS: atom_id res chain seq x y z
N MET A 1 -32.92 -17.14 -22.99
CA MET A 1 -33.48 -15.94 -23.66
C MET A 1 -33.40 -14.66 -22.82
N ARG A 2 -33.97 -14.53 -21.60
CA ARG A 2 -33.93 -13.25 -20.84
C ARG A 2 -32.59 -12.78 -20.25
N ARG A 3 -31.50 -13.57 -20.33
CA ARG A 3 -30.15 -13.17 -19.84
C ARG A 3 -29.22 -12.61 -20.94
N LYS A 4 -29.33 -13.07 -22.19
CA LYS A 4 -28.43 -12.64 -23.29
C LYS A 4 -28.66 -11.20 -23.76
N GLN A 5 -29.91 -10.70 -23.74
CA GLN A 5 -30.22 -9.30 -24.10
C GLN A 5 -29.85 -8.26 -23.01
N LEU A 6 -29.38 -8.68 -21.83
CA LEU A 6 -29.16 -7.76 -20.72
C LEU A 6 -27.85 -6.95 -20.86
N PHE A 7 -26.84 -7.50 -21.56
CA PHE A 7 -25.50 -6.91 -21.63
C PHE A 7 -25.38 -5.75 -22.64
N ALA A 8 -26.10 -5.79 -23.76
CA ALA A 8 -26.10 -4.69 -24.74
C ALA A 8 -26.76 -3.39 -24.20
N ILE A 9 -27.60 -3.49 -23.16
CA ILE A 9 -28.28 -2.34 -22.54
C ILE A 9 -27.34 -1.54 -21.63
N ILE A 10 -26.21 -2.12 -21.21
CA ILE A 10 -25.29 -1.52 -20.22
C ILE A 10 -24.65 -0.23 -20.76
N LEU A 11 -24.29 -0.19 -22.06
CA LEU A 11 -23.66 0.99 -22.66
C LEU A 11 -24.62 2.17 -22.89
N ALA A 12 -25.92 1.89 -23.10
CA ALA A 12 -26.92 2.93 -23.36
C ALA A 12 -27.15 3.85 -22.13
N GLY A 13 -27.02 3.30 -20.91
CA GLY A 13 -27.07 4.09 -19.67
C GLY A 13 -25.78 4.86 -19.36
N ALA A 14 -24.65 4.49 -19.97
CA ALA A 14 -23.38 5.19 -19.79
C ALA A 14 -23.18 6.31 -20.84
N LEU A 15 -23.58 6.09 -22.11
CA LEU A 15 -23.43 7.09 -23.18
C LEU A 15 -24.28 8.35 -22.99
N ALA A 16 -25.43 8.26 -22.29
CA ALA A 16 -26.31 9.40 -22.05
C ALA A 16 -25.62 10.54 -21.24
N ALA A 17 -24.55 10.24 -20.50
CA ALA A 17 -23.78 11.23 -19.74
C ALA A 17 -22.81 12.07 -20.60
N GLY A 18 -22.70 11.82 -21.91
CA GLY A 18 -21.64 12.38 -22.77
C GLY A 18 -22.04 13.39 -23.85
N SER A 19 -23.33 13.61 -24.13
CA SER A 19 -23.78 14.45 -25.25
C SER A 19 -24.40 15.80 -24.83
N ALA A 20 -23.60 16.87 -24.94
CA ALA A 20 -24.10 18.24 -24.88
C ALA A 20 -24.50 18.72 -26.31
N PRO A 21 -25.76 19.12 -26.56
CA PRO A 21 -26.16 19.67 -27.86
C PRO A 21 -25.83 21.17 -27.96
N ALA A 22 -25.18 21.58 -29.04
CA ALA A 22 -24.89 22.98 -29.36
C ALA A 22 -25.76 23.49 -30.52
N ALA A 23 -26.73 24.38 -30.23
CA ALA A 23 -27.46 25.24 -31.17
C ALA A 23 -28.25 26.30 -30.36
N VAL A 24 -27.93 27.61 -30.42
CA VAL A 24 -28.25 28.61 -31.47
C VAL A 24 -29.57 29.38 -31.21
N PHE A 25 -29.40 30.64 -30.75
CA PHE A 25 -30.24 31.85 -30.94
C PHE A 25 -31.68 32.00 -30.37
N ALA A 26 -31.77 32.93 -29.40
CA ALA A 26 -32.52 34.21 -29.46
C ALA A 26 -34.04 34.36 -29.13
N ALA A 27 -34.29 35.49 -28.45
CA ALA A 27 -35.48 36.36 -28.43
C ALA A 27 -36.74 36.02 -27.58
N GLU A 28 -36.92 36.86 -26.56
CA GLU A 28 -38.16 37.56 -26.14
C GLU A 28 -39.54 36.87 -26.19
N SER A 29 -40.19 36.77 -25.03
CA SER A 29 -41.48 37.45 -24.79
C SER A 29 -41.83 37.55 -23.30
N ASP A 30 -42.43 38.68 -22.91
CA ASP A 30 -43.15 38.88 -21.64
C ASP A 30 -44.33 37.90 -21.48
N MET A 31 -44.73 37.60 -20.23
CA MET A 31 -46.01 38.09 -19.68
C MET A 31 -46.23 37.72 -18.18
N ALA A 32 -46.66 38.73 -17.42
CA ALA A 32 -47.47 38.75 -16.18
C ALA A 32 -47.97 37.41 -15.58
N ALA A 33 -47.80 37.10 -14.28
CA ALA A 33 -48.26 37.77 -13.03
C ALA A 33 -49.65 37.29 -12.52
N MET A 34 -49.96 37.64 -11.25
CA MET A 34 -51.08 37.18 -10.39
C MET A 34 -50.94 35.76 -9.79
N SER A 35 -51.30 35.51 -8.51
CA SER A 35 -51.80 36.40 -7.44
C SER A 35 -51.86 35.70 -6.07
N GLU A 36 -51.64 36.46 -4.98
CA GLU A 36 -52.35 36.40 -3.67
C GLU A 36 -52.30 35.09 -2.82
N GLU A 37 -52.42 35.10 -1.48
CA GLU A 37 -52.70 36.16 -0.49
C GLU A 37 -52.13 35.79 0.92
N GLY A 38 -52.20 36.71 1.91
CA GLY A 38 -51.96 36.44 3.35
C GLY A 38 -50.69 37.11 3.90
N THR A 39 -50.61 38.41 4.23
CA THR A 39 -51.49 39.33 4.99
C THR A 39 -51.22 39.33 6.51
N GLY A 40 -50.81 40.49 7.05
CA GLY A 40 -50.69 40.80 8.49
C GLY A 40 -49.24 40.89 9.02
N ASP A 41 -48.66 42.00 9.48
CA ASP A 41 -48.87 43.47 9.50
C ASP A 41 -48.33 44.01 10.86
N ALA A 42 -47.88 45.28 10.86
CA ALA A 42 -47.47 46.13 11.99
C ALA A 42 -46.26 45.69 12.87
N GLY A 43 -45.34 46.59 13.25
CA GLY A 43 -45.21 48.02 12.93
C GLY A 43 -44.42 48.81 13.99
N SER A 44 -44.07 50.07 13.70
CA SER A 44 -43.32 51.05 14.54
C SER A 44 -41.82 50.76 14.69
N GLU A 45 -40.86 51.56 14.19
CA GLU A 45 -40.59 53.01 14.39
C GLU A 45 -40.17 53.30 15.86
N ASP A 46 -38.98 53.87 16.15
CA ASP A 46 -38.66 55.31 15.95
C ASP A 46 -37.14 55.65 16.00
N ALA A 47 -36.80 56.89 15.62
CA ALA A 47 -35.60 57.76 15.71
C ALA A 47 -34.32 57.35 16.49
N GLY A 48 -33.12 57.89 16.21
CA GLY A 48 -32.70 58.92 15.22
C GLY A 48 -31.49 59.76 15.71
N SER A 49 -30.91 60.62 14.83
CA SER A 49 -29.84 61.62 15.12
C SER A 49 -28.41 61.06 15.37
N SER A 50 -27.29 61.65 14.94
CA SER A 50 -26.99 62.84 14.10
C SER A 50 -25.49 62.91 13.74
N ASP A 51 -25.15 63.52 12.58
CA ASP A 51 -23.96 64.33 12.23
C ASP A 51 -22.54 63.94 12.69
N ALA A 52 -21.42 64.25 12.01
CA ALA A 52 -21.02 64.75 10.69
C ALA A 52 -19.56 65.28 10.88
N GLU A 53 -18.95 65.78 9.80
CA GLU A 53 -17.70 66.58 9.76
C GLU A 53 -16.32 65.90 9.85
N ALA A 54 -15.41 66.46 9.04
CA ALA A 54 -13.96 66.32 8.96
C ALA A 54 -13.39 67.73 8.65
N PRO A 55 -12.15 67.96 8.15
CA PRO A 55 -10.83 67.38 8.39
C PRO A 55 -9.87 68.44 9.03
N VAL A 56 -8.68 68.73 8.44
CA VAL A 56 -7.60 69.69 8.81
C VAL A 56 -6.57 69.14 9.82
N THR A 57 -5.24 68.96 9.62
CA THR A 57 -4.12 69.49 8.78
C THR A 57 -3.35 70.73 9.30
N ASP A 58 -2.08 70.55 9.68
CA ASP A 58 -0.89 71.39 9.36
C ASP A 58 0.39 70.68 9.91
N GLY A 59 1.63 70.83 9.42
CA GLY A 59 2.20 71.57 8.29
C GLY A 59 3.73 71.31 8.19
N GLY A 60 4.39 71.69 7.07
CA GLY A 60 5.85 71.59 6.92
C GLY A 60 6.35 71.67 5.46
N ASP A 61 7.07 72.73 5.12
CA ASP A 61 7.33 73.22 3.74
C ASP A 61 8.77 72.98 3.20
N ALA A 62 8.95 73.19 1.89
CA ALA A 62 10.11 73.73 1.16
C ALA A 62 10.98 72.84 0.22
N ALA A 63 10.92 73.18 -1.09
CA ALA A 63 11.99 73.27 -2.12
C ALA A 63 12.84 72.00 -2.47
N ASP A 64 13.61 71.88 -3.57
CA ASP A 64 13.92 72.73 -4.74
C ASP A 64 14.28 71.84 -5.98
N ALA A 65 14.82 72.44 -7.04
CA ALA A 65 14.90 71.93 -8.42
C ALA A 65 16.01 70.90 -8.81
N ALA A 66 15.79 70.42 -10.03
CA ALA A 66 16.48 69.45 -10.89
C ALA A 66 18.00 69.59 -11.20
N THR A 67 18.46 68.56 -11.93
CA THR A 67 19.49 68.49 -13.03
C THR A 67 20.95 68.06 -12.80
N ASN A 68 21.28 66.91 -13.45
CA ASN A 68 22.49 66.55 -14.22
C ASN A 68 23.84 66.26 -13.51
N THR A 69 24.45 65.05 -13.55
CA THR A 69 25.05 64.25 -14.69
C THR A 69 26.58 64.43 -14.75
N PRO A 70 27.44 63.48 -15.24
CA PRO A 70 27.26 62.10 -15.73
C PRO A 70 27.75 61.04 -14.68
N ALA A 71 28.13 59.77 -14.92
CA ALA A 71 28.41 58.90 -16.09
C ALA A 71 28.15 57.40 -15.71
N ALA A 72 28.36 56.35 -16.52
CA ALA A 72 28.97 56.19 -17.85
C ALA A 72 28.26 55.09 -18.69
N ASP A 73 28.50 55.13 -20.01
CA ASP A 73 28.07 54.20 -21.08
C ASP A 73 28.55 52.73 -20.91
N ASN A 74 28.04 51.72 -21.65
CA ASN A 74 27.48 51.79 -23.00
C ASN A 74 26.42 50.71 -23.31
N THR A 75 25.66 50.95 -24.39
CA THR A 75 24.60 50.07 -24.95
C THR A 75 25.01 49.55 -26.34
N ALA A 76 24.43 48.46 -26.85
CA ALA A 76 23.94 48.36 -28.24
C ALA A 76 23.45 46.93 -28.61
N ALA A 77 22.31 46.88 -29.30
CA ALA A 77 21.92 45.83 -30.23
C ALA A 77 21.32 46.52 -31.47
N GLU A 78 21.66 46.05 -32.68
CA GLU A 78 21.17 46.38 -34.04
C GLU A 78 22.31 46.00 -35.02
N GLU A 79 22.16 45.67 -36.31
CA GLU A 79 21.03 45.68 -37.28
C GLU A 79 21.26 44.58 -38.34
N THR A 80 20.30 44.38 -39.26
CA THR A 80 20.48 43.56 -40.48
C THR A 80 20.89 44.45 -41.67
N PRO A 81 21.57 43.93 -42.71
CA PRO A 81 21.07 44.21 -44.07
C PRO A 81 21.14 43.02 -45.04
N ALA A 82 20.51 43.16 -46.22
CA ALA A 82 20.03 42.06 -47.06
C ALA A 82 20.63 41.97 -48.49
N ALA A 83 20.24 40.88 -49.18
CA ALA A 83 20.26 40.64 -50.65
C ALA A 83 21.65 40.38 -51.31
N ASP A 84 21.79 39.64 -52.43
CA ASP A 84 20.78 39.17 -53.41
C ASP A 84 21.27 37.97 -54.28
N ASN A 85 20.33 37.34 -55.02
CA ASN A 85 20.47 36.43 -56.20
C ASN A 85 20.93 34.95 -55.97
N THR A 86 20.33 33.91 -56.58
CA THR A 86 19.33 33.86 -57.70
C THR A 86 18.51 32.54 -57.70
N ALA A 87 17.22 32.61 -58.08
CA ALA A 87 16.38 31.64 -58.84
C ALA A 87 16.34 30.12 -58.49
N ALA A 88 15.26 29.35 -58.73
CA ALA A 88 13.83 29.57 -58.99
C ALA A 88 13.08 28.20 -58.91
N GLU A 89 11.79 28.20 -58.52
CA GLU A 89 10.61 27.65 -59.25
C GLU A 89 10.85 26.54 -60.32
N GLU A 90 10.13 25.41 -60.41
CA GLU A 90 8.67 25.13 -60.42
C GLU A 90 8.36 23.63 -60.16
N THR A 91 7.08 23.25 -59.99
CA THR A 91 6.58 21.86 -60.09
C THR A 91 5.89 21.65 -61.44
N PRO A 92 6.01 20.48 -62.11
CA PRO A 92 4.78 19.77 -62.51
C PRO A 92 4.89 18.23 -62.49
N ALA A 93 3.76 17.58 -62.74
CA ALA A 93 3.57 16.13 -62.67
C ALA A 93 3.48 15.43 -64.07
N ALA A 94 3.35 14.10 -64.01
CA ALA A 94 2.74 13.18 -64.98
C ALA A 94 3.59 12.54 -66.10
N GLU A 95 3.56 11.20 -66.05
CA GLU A 95 3.43 10.20 -67.16
C GLU A 95 4.54 10.00 -68.21
N GLU A 96 5.01 8.74 -68.33
CA GLU A 96 5.10 7.89 -69.55
C GLU A 96 6.04 6.68 -69.31
N THR A 97 5.46 5.48 -69.25
CA THR A 97 6.10 4.15 -69.46
C THR A 97 6.18 3.87 -70.99
N PRO A 98 6.74 2.79 -71.58
CA PRO A 98 7.41 1.61 -71.00
C PRO A 98 8.68 1.10 -71.74
N ALA A 99 9.35 0.10 -71.15
CA ALA A 99 10.02 -1.08 -71.76
C ALA A 99 11.00 -1.68 -70.71
N ASP A 100 10.69 -2.81 -70.08
CA ASP A 100 10.93 -4.18 -70.57
C ASP A 100 12.40 -4.65 -70.36
N THR A 101 12.62 -5.49 -69.35
CA THR A 101 13.33 -6.79 -69.48
C THR A 101 13.15 -7.65 -68.21
N THR A 102 12.89 -8.93 -68.44
CA THR A 102 12.49 -9.98 -67.47
C THR A 102 13.62 -10.38 -66.49
N PRO A 103 13.30 -10.88 -65.27
CA PRO A 103 14.29 -11.43 -64.32
C PRO A 103 14.80 -12.82 -64.70
N ALA A 104 15.94 -13.23 -64.12
CA ALA A 104 16.49 -14.58 -64.27
C ALA A 104 16.16 -15.49 -63.07
N GLU A 105 15.86 -16.74 -63.38
CA GLU A 105 15.54 -17.84 -62.46
C GLU A 105 16.62 -18.94 -62.58
N GLU A 106 17.24 -19.35 -61.47
CA GLU A 106 17.97 -20.62 -61.30
C GLU A 106 17.96 -20.98 -59.80
N ALA A 107 17.86 -22.23 -59.34
CA ALA A 107 17.35 -23.46 -59.96
C ALA A 107 16.98 -24.45 -58.83
N GLN A 108 16.05 -25.38 -59.08
CA GLN A 108 15.77 -26.52 -58.19
C GLN A 108 16.73 -27.69 -58.49
N THR A 109 16.94 -28.57 -57.50
CA THR A 109 17.50 -29.91 -57.73
C THR A 109 16.52 -30.97 -57.20
N GLN A 110 16.15 -31.91 -58.06
CA GLN A 110 15.32 -33.07 -57.71
C GLN A 110 16.19 -34.27 -57.31
N GLU A 111 15.65 -35.17 -56.48
CA GLU A 111 15.77 -36.60 -56.72
C GLU A 111 14.37 -37.22 -56.69
N GLN A 112 14.02 -38.00 -57.72
CA GLN A 112 12.84 -38.86 -57.76
C GLN A 112 13.25 -40.30 -57.43
N THR A 113 12.30 -41.09 -56.94
CA THR A 113 12.26 -42.53 -57.21
C THR A 113 10.82 -42.95 -57.53
N GLU A 114 10.68 -43.85 -58.51
CA GLU A 114 9.43 -44.36 -59.11
C GLU A 114 8.69 -45.33 -58.13
N GLU A 115 7.48 -45.88 -58.35
CA GLU A 115 6.78 -46.19 -59.61
C GLU A 115 5.25 -46.47 -59.41
N ASN A 116 4.43 -46.11 -60.42
CA ASN A 116 3.08 -46.60 -60.80
C ASN A 116 2.08 -47.24 -59.79
N LYS A 117 0.85 -46.68 -59.74
CA LYS A 117 -0.36 -47.32 -60.36
C LYS A 117 -1.64 -46.45 -60.50
N GLU A 118 -1.98 -46.17 -61.77
CA GLU A 118 -3.31 -46.26 -62.41
C GLU A 118 -4.63 -45.92 -61.66
N VAL A 119 -5.09 -44.67 -61.89
CA VAL A 119 -6.46 -44.17 -62.19
C VAL A 119 -7.73 -44.92 -61.70
N ASP A 120 -8.58 -44.21 -60.95
CA ASP A 120 -10.05 -44.19 -61.09
C ASP A 120 -10.57 -42.76 -60.73
N PRO A 121 -11.53 -42.15 -61.46
CA PRO A 121 -11.92 -40.76 -61.22
C PRO A 121 -13.23 -40.66 -60.42
N GLN A 122 -13.17 -40.17 -59.18
CA GLN A 122 -14.39 -39.85 -58.44
C GLN A 122 -14.31 -38.52 -57.68
N GLU A 123 -15.42 -37.79 -57.82
CA GLU A 123 -15.94 -36.61 -57.10
C GLU A 123 -14.99 -35.76 -56.23
N GLY A 124 -15.00 -34.45 -56.51
CA GLY A 124 -14.28 -33.48 -55.71
C GLY A 124 -14.97 -33.23 -54.38
N GLU A 125 -14.19 -33.36 -53.31
CA GLU A 125 -14.41 -32.66 -52.04
C GLU A 125 -13.04 -32.11 -51.64
N SER A 126 -12.88 -30.79 -51.62
CA SER A 126 -11.61 -30.17 -51.22
C SER A 126 -11.50 -30.25 -49.71
N THR A 127 -10.99 -31.37 -49.19
CA THR A 127 -10.74 -31.58 -47.77
C THR A 127 -9.48 -30.85 -47.30
N GLU A 128 -9.38 -29.55 -47.59
CA GLU A 128 -8.59 -28.67 -46.73
C GLU A 128 -9.34 -28.60 -45.40
N THR A 129 -8.83 -29.32 -44.40
CA THR A 129 -9.35 -29.25 -43.04
C THR A 129 -9.11 -27.84 -42.52
N VAL A 130 -10.16 -27.02 -42.45
CA VAL A 130 -10.07 -25.67 -41.90
C VAL A 130 -9.50 -25.76 -40.48
N GLU A 131 -8.31 -25.21 -40.28
CA GLU A 131 -7.64 -25.29 -38.98
C GLU A 131 -8.45 -24.50 -37.94
N ASP A 132 -8.90 -25.20 -36.89
CA ASP A 132 -9.52 -24.57 -35.74
C ASP A 132 -8.44 -23.80 -34.96
N THR A 133 -8.33 -22.50 -35.26
CA THR A 133 -7.45 -21.55 -34.57
C THR A 133 -7.99 -21.14 -33.20
N GLY A 134 -9.25 -21.48 -32.90
CA GLY A 134 -9.98 -20.99 -31.74
C GLY A 134 -10.43 -19.53 -31.84
N ILE A 135 -10.31 -18.86 -33.00
CA ILE A 135 -10.77 -17.47 -33.22
C ILE A 135 -11.86 -17.46 -34.31
N VAL A 136 -13.08 -17.03 -33.98
CA VAL A 136 -14.22 -16.96 -34.91
C VAL A 136 -15.02 -15.68 -34.72
N ILE A 137 -15.69 -15.19 -35.77
CA ILE A 137 -16.75 -14.18 -35.62
C ILE A 137 -18.06 -14.91 -35.29
N ALA A 138 -18.82 -14.39 -34.32
CA ALA A 138 -20.12 -14.91 -33.93
C ALA A 138 -21.27 -14.06 -34.48
N ASP A 139 -22.39 -14.72 -34.80
CA ASP A 139 -23.62 -14.08 -35.23
C ASP A 139 -24.40 -13.44 -34.05
N ALA A 140 -25.59 -12.90 -34.33
CA ALA A 140 -26.45 -12.29 -33.31
C ALA A 140 -26.99 -13.26 -32.24
N ASN A 141 -26.93 -14.58 -32.47
CA ASN A 141 -27.31 -15.62 -31.50
C ASN A 141 -26.12 -16.01 -30.60
N GLY A 142 -24.90 -15.74 -31.07
CA GLY A 142 -23.62 -16.15 -30.49
C GLY A 142 -23.08 -17.44 -31.10
N ASP A 143 -23.58 -17.85 -32.27
CA ASP A 143 -23.13 -19.03 -33.01
C ASP A 143 -22.03 -18.61 -34.04
N PRO A 144 -20.98 -19.40 -34.26
CA PRO A 144 -19.92 -19.05 -35.22
C PRO A 144 -20.45 -18.87 -36.64
N VAL A 145 -20.01 -17.79 -37.30
CA VAL A 145 -20.33 -17.50 -38.70
C VAL A 145 -19.75 -18.59 -39.61
N LYS A 146 -20.52 -18.93 -40.64
CA LYS A 146 -20.20 -19.97 -41.62
C LYS A 146 -20.03 -19.39 -43.00
N ASP A 147 -19.20 -20.05 -43.80
CA ASP A 147 -19.04 -19.78 -45.22
C ASP A 147 -20.23 -20.30 -46.05
N ASP A 148 -20.19 -20.05 -47.36
CA ASP A 148 -21.20 -20.52 -48.33
C ASP A 148 -21.28 -22.06 -48.43
N THR A 149 -20.29 -22.79 -47.90
CA THR A 149 -20.26 -24.26 -47.85
C THR A 149 -20.76 -24.81 -46.49
N GLY A 150 -21.11 -23.94 -45.54
CA GLY A 150 -21.61 -24.29 -44.22
C GLY A 150 -20.54 -24.63 -43.16
N ASN A 151 -19.26 -24.43 -43.48
CA ASN A 151 -18.13 -24.61 -42.57
C ASN A 151 -17.89 -23.36 -41.73
N VAL A 152 -17.36 -23.52 -40.51
CA VAL A 152 -17.07 -22.39 -39.61
C VAL A 152 -15.84 -21.63 -40.10
N VAL A 153 -15.93 -20.29 -40.14
CA VAL A 153 -14.83 -19.41 -40.55
C VAL A 153 -13.91 -19.15 -39.35
N TYR A 154 -12.69 -19.69 -39.42
CA TYR A 154 -11.62 -19.47 -38.44
C TYR A 154 -10.60 -18.45 -38.95
N TYR A 155 -10.12 -17.58 -38.05
CA TYR A 155 -9.12 -16.54 -38.33
C TYR A 155 -7.78 -16.88 -37.68
N LYS A 156 -6.66 -16.65 -38.34
CA LYS A 156 -5.33 -17.00 -37.80
C LYS A 156 -4.86 -16.03 -36.72
N THR A 157 -5.29 -14.76 -36.81
CA THR A 157 -4.96 -13.72 -35.84
C THR A 157 -6.18 -12.92 -35.43
N LEU A 158 -6.10 -12.23 -34.28
CA LEU A 158 -7.12 -11.26 -33.88
C LEU A 158 -7.19 -10.08 -34.87
N GLN A 159 -6.08 -9.68 -35.50
CA GLN A 159 -6.08 -8.61 -36.49
C GLN A 159 -6.86 -8.99 -37.76
N GLU A 160 -6.74 -10.23 -38.24
CA GLU A 160 -7.56 -10.74 -39.35
C GLU A 160 -9.05 -10.75 -39.00
N ALA A 161 -9.41 -11.22 -37.79
CA ALA A 161 -10.79 -11.22 -37.33
C ALA A 161 -11.36 -9.79 -37.20
N VAL A 162 -10.58 -8.84 -36.68
CA VAL A 162 -10.96 -7.41 -36.60
C VAL A 162 -11.08 -6.78 -37.98
N ALA A 163 -10.20 -7.11 -38.93
CA ALA A 163 -10.27 -6.60 -40.31
C ALA A 163 -11.54 -7.10 -41.04
N ALA A 164 -12.02 -8.31 -40.72
CA ALA A 164 -13.26 -8.87 -41.25
C ALA A 164 -14.54 -8.29 -40.60
N VAL A 165 -14.45 -7.56 -39.49
CA VAL A 165 -15.58 -6.81 -38.93
C VAL A 165 -15.87 -5.60 -39.83
N ALA A 166 -17.13 -5.47 -40.27
CA ALA A 166 -17.58 -4.32 -41.06
C ALA A 166 -17.38 -2.99 -40.30
N ASP A 167 -17.10 -1.92 -41.04
CA ASP A 167 -17.05 -0.56 -40.47
C ASP A 167 -18.40 -0.19 -39.85
N TYR A 168 -18.36 0.65 -38.82
CA TYR A 168 -19.56 1.08 -38.10
C TYR A 168 -20.42 2.02 -38.95
N ASP A 169 -21.67 1.61 -39.16
CA ASP A 169 -22.75 2.41 -39.70
C ASP A 169 -23.97 2.30 -38.77
N GLU A 170 -24.53 3.46 -38.38
CA GLU A 170 -25.63 3.53 -37.41
C GLU A 170 -26.93 2.90 -37.92
N ALA A 171 -27.14 2.83 -39.23
CA ALA A 171 -28.34 2.27 -39.86
C ALA A 171 -28.19 0.77 -40.18
N ALA A 172 -27.00 0.32 -40.60
CA ALA A 172 -26.74 -1.05 -41.03
C ALA A 172 -26.28 -1.98 -39.90
N ASN A 173 -25.38 -1.52 -39.03
CA ASN A 173 -24.75 -2.30 -37.95
C ASN A 173 -24.50 -1.45 -36.69
N PRO A 174 -25.56 -0.94 -36.02
CA PRO A 174 -25.43 -0.09 -34.82
C PRO A 174 -24.77 -0.78 -33.61
N GLY A 175 -24.76 -2.11 -33.57
CA GLY A 175 -24.17 -2.92 -32.50
C GLY A 175 -22.70 -3.28 -32.71
N ALA A 176 -22.06 -3.81 -31.67
CA ALA A 176 -20.70 -4.36 -31.77
C ALA A 176 -20.70 -5.82 -32.25
N THR A 177 -19.77 -6.16 -33.14
CA THR A 177 -19.57 -7.54 -33.61
C THR A 177 -18.72 -8.31 -32.62
N THR A 178 -19.14 -9.54 -32.29
CA THR A 178 -18.44 -10.39 -31.31
C THR A 178 -17.48 -11.35 -32.00
N ILE A 179 -16.22 -11.30 -31.61
CA ILE A 179 -15.16 -12.27 -31.90
C ILE A 179 -15.07 -13.20 -30.69
N GLN A 180 -15.31 -14.49 -30.89
CA GLN A 180 -15.17 -15.51 -29.86
C GLN A 180 -13.78 -16.13 -29.89
N ILE A 181 -13.22 -16.35 -28.71
CA ILE A 181 -11.91 -16.96 -28.50
C ILE A 181 -12.00 -18.15 -27.53
N SER A 182 -11.48 -19.30 -27.94
CA SER A 182 -11.55 -20.57 -27.19
C SER A 182 -10.18 -21.19 -26.88
N LYS A 183 -9.09 -20.58 -27.37
CA LYS A 183 -7.70 -21.04 -27.22
C LYS A 183 -6.78 -19.88 -26.83
N PRO A 184 -5.61 -20.14 -26.21
CA PRO A 184 -4.59 -19.13 -25.98
C PRO A 184 -4.13 -18.42 -27.26
N ILE A 185 -3.91 -17.11 -27.18
CA ILE A 185 -3.49 -16.26 -28.30
C ILE A 185 -2.20 -15.53 -27.92
N VAL A 186 -1.21 -15.57 -28.80
CA VAL A 186 0.06 -14.85 -28.65
C VAL A 186 0.13 -13.74 -29.70
N LEU A 187 0.27 -12.49 -29.27
CA LEU A 187 0.36 -11.32 -30.13
C LEU A 187 1.81 -10.99 -30.46
N ASP A 188 2.14 -10.98 -31.74
CA ASP A 188 3.41 -10.51 -32.29
C ASP A 188 3.38 -9.03 -32.75
N SER A 189 2.20 -8.43 -32.73
CA SER A 189 1.89 -7.12 -33.30
C SER A 189 0.68 -6.49 -32.59
N THR A 190 0.48 -5.18 -32.81
CA THR A 190 -0.66 -4.42 -32.26
C THR A 190 -1.96 -4.86 -32.93
N VAL A 191 -3.02 -5.12 -32.15
CA VAL A 191 -4.38 -5.24 -32.70
C VAL A 191 -5.00 -3.84 -32.82
N GLU A 192 -5.19 -3.37 -34.06
CA GLU A 192 -5.71 -2.03 -34.37
C GLU A 192 -7.22 -2.04 -34.63
N ILE A 193 -7.95 -1.20 -33.89
CA ILE A 193 -9.40 -1.03 -34.00
C ILE A 193 -9.70 0.45 -34.26
N SER A 194 -10.10 0.77 -35.48
CA SER A 194 -10.51 2.12 -35.92
C SER A 194 -11.76 2.04 -36.79
N GLY A 195 -12.75 2.89 -36.53
CA GLY A 195 -14.03 2.90 -37.25
C GLY A 195 -14.92 1.68 -37.03
N LYS A 196 -14.58 0.78 -36.10
CA LYS A 196 -15.24 -0.51 -35.88
C LYS A 196 -15.63 -0.71 -34.41
N LYS A 197 -16.77 -1.34 -34.15
CA LYS A 197 -17.21 -1.74 -32.81
C LYS A 197 -17.01 -3.23 -32.59
N VAL A 198 -16.02 -3.60 -31.77
CA VAL A 198 -15.57 -4.97 -31.56
C VAL A 198 -15.79 -5.40 -30.11
N ASN A 199 -16.19 -6.65 -29.95
CA ASN A 199 -16.38 -7.37 -28.71
C ASN A 199 -15.50 -8.62 -28.74
N ILE A 200 -14.61 -8.84 -27.77
CA ILE A 200 -13.79 -10.06 -27.67
C ILE A 200 -14.30 -10.89 -26.48
N GLN A 201 -14.80 -12.08 -26.77
CA GLN A 201 -15.50 -12.97 -25.84
C GLN A 201 -14.72 -14.27 -25.62
N SER A 202 -14.32 -14.57 -24.38
CA SER A 202 -13.87 -15.92 -24.03
C SER A 202 -15.04 -16.89 -23.91
N THR A 203 -14.93 -18.06 -24.54
CA THR A 203 -15.91 -19.17 -24.50
C THR A 203 -15.39 -20.41 -23.78
N ALA A 204 -14.19 -20.36 -23.20
CA ALA A 204 -13.54 -21.49 -22.54
C ALA A 204 -12.85 -21.07 -21.22
N ALA A 205 -12.49 -22.06 -20.41
CA ALA A 205 -11.62 -21.87 -19.26
C ALA A 205 -10.20 -21.54 -19.70
N ASP A 206 -9.48 -20.78 -18.88
CA ASP A 206 -8.05 -20.50 -19.02
C ASP A 206 -7.61 -19.89 -20.37
N VAL A 207 -8.51 -19.19 -21.07
CA VAL A 207 -8.17 -18.47 -22.31
C VAL A 207 -7.28 -17.29 -21.96
N THR A 208 -6.09 -17.26 -22.56
CA THR A 208 -5.12 -16.18 -22.39
C THR A 208 -4.90 -15.40 -23.70
N ILE A 209 -4.61 -14.11 -23.57
CA ILE A 209 -4.00 -13.31 -24.62
C ILE A 209 -2.69 -12.76 -24.04
N THR A 210 -1.56 -13.07 -24.65
CA THR A 210 -0.23 -12.64 -24.19
C THR A 210 0.54 -11.94 -25.30
N ARG A 211 1.62 -11.24 -24.93
CA ARG A 211 2.63 -10.81 -25.89
C ARG A 211 3.47 -12.02 -26.33
N LYS A 212 4.06 -11.92 -27.52
CA LYS A 212 5.17 -12.77 -27.95
C LYS A 212 6.43 -12.37 -27.19
N THR A 213 6.96 -13.32 -26.41
CA THR A 213 8.22 -13.19 -25.67
C THR A 213 9.36 -13.98 -26.31
N GLU A 214 9.04 -15.01 -27.11
CA GLU A 214 10.03 -15.83 -27.82
C GLU A 214 10.51 -15.16 -29.13
N GLY A 215 11.83 -15.10 -29.32
CA GLY A 215 12.46 -14.47 -30.48
C GLY A 215 12.64 -12.97 -30.27
N GLU A 216 12.25 -12.16 -31.27
CA GLU A 216 12.14 -10.70 -31.11
C GLU A 216 10.88 -10.37 -30.27
N PRO A 217 11.00 -9.83 -29.04
CA PRO A 217 9.84 -9.67 -28.16
C PRO A 217 8.94 -8.50 -28.57
N TYR A 218 7.62 -8.70 -28.48
CA TYR A 218 6.66 -7.68 -28.87
C TYR A 218 6.41 -6.65 -27.75
N LYS A 219 7.06 -5.47 -27.87
CA LYS A 219 7.03 -4.40 -26.85
C LYS A 219 5.90 -3.36 -26.98
N GLY A 220 5.20 -3.25 -28.12
CA GLY A 220 4.20 -2.19 -28.40
C GLY A 220 2.89 -2.27 -27.60
N ALA A 221 1.82 -1.57 -27.99
CA ALA A 221 0.52 -1.69 -27.32
C ALA A 221 -0.26 -2.93 -27.79
N MET A 222 -0.71 -3.83 -26.90
CA MET A 222 -1.40 -5.06 -27.34
C MET A 222 -2.67 -4.76 -28.16
N PHE A 223 -3.45 -3.79 -27.71
CA PHE A 223 -4.64 -3.28 -28.41
C PHE A 223 -4.57 -1.75 -28.54
N SER A 224 -4.86 -1.24 -29.74
CA SER A 224 -4.92 0.20 -30.06
C SER A 224 -6.29 0.54 -30.63
N VAL A 225 -7.12 1.22 -29.83
CA VAL A 225 -8.51 1.56 -30.18
C VAL A 225 -8.62 3.07 -30.36
N LYS A 226 -8.81 3.55 -31.59
CA LYS A 226 -8.63 4.97 -31.92
C LYS A 226 -9.78 5.54 -32.75
N GLY A 227 -10.18 6.76 -32.46
CA GLY A 227 -11.15 7.52 -33.24
C GLY A 227 -12.60 7.32 -32.81
N ALA A 228 -13.47 8.24 -33.26
CA ALA A 228 -14.90 8.15 -33.04
C ALA A 228 -15.49 6.88 -33.66
N ASN A 229 -16.56 6.36 -33.06
CA ASN A 229 -17.22 5.09 -33.40
C ASN A 229 -16.39 3.81 -33.21
N SER A 230 -15.13 3.91 -32.76
CA SER A 230 -14.30 2.77 -32.40
C SER A 230 -14.61 2.25 -31.00
N GLN A 231 -14.73 0.94 -30.85
CA GLN A 231 -14.98 0.30 -29.55
C GLN A 231 -14.24 -1.04 -29.44
N LEU A 232 -13.69 -1.31 -28.25
CA LEU A 232 -13.29 -2.64 -27.80
C LEU A 232 -13.96 -2.97 -26.46
N GLN A 233 -14.53 -4.15 -26.32
CA GLN A 233 -14.92 -4.71 -25.02
C GLN A 233 -14.37 -6.11 -24.82
N PHE A 234 -13.91 -6.43 -23.61
CA PHE A 234 -13.59 -7.78 -23.18
C PHE A 234 -14.69 -8.34 -22.27
N PHE A 235 -15.06 -9.61 -22.44
CA PHE A 235 -15.94 -10.35 -21.52
C PHE A 235 -15.73 -11.87 -21.62
N ALA A 236 -16.22 -12.61 -20.62
CA ALA A 236 -16.47 -14.05 -20.72
C ALA A 236 -17.93 -14.32 -21.12
N ASP A 237 -18.25 -15.51 -21.63
CA ASP A 237 -19.61 -15.88 -22.05
C ASP A 237 -20.66 -15.98 -20.93
N GLY A 238 -20.22 -15.88 -19.67
CA GLY A 238 -21.06 -15.95 -18.48
C GLY A 238 -21.40 -17.37 -18.04
N SER A 239 -20.73 -18.39 -18.60
CA SER A 239 -20.62 -19.71 -17.96
C SER A 239 -19.65 -19.65 -16.78
N ASP A 240 -19.88 -20.47 -15.75
CA ASP A 240 -19.03 -20.52 -14.54
C ASP A 240 -17.58 -20.96 -14.84
N SER A 241 -17.33 -21.49 -16.05
CA SER A 241 -16.03 -21.93 -16.54
C SER A 241 -15.30 -20.91 -17.41
N ALA A 242 -15.99 -19.98 -18.07
CA ALA A 242 -15.34 -19.07 -19.01
C ALA A 242 -14.61 -17.94 -18.30
N ALA A 243 -13.34 -17.76 -18.65
CA ALA A 243 -12.50 -16.68 -18.14
C ALA A 243 -11.58 -16.17 -19.26
N LEU A 244 -11.20 -14.89 -19.17
CA LEU A 244 -10.22 -14.27 -20.06
C LEU A 244 -9.10 -13.62 -19.25
N THR A 245 -7.86 -14.02 -19.46
CA THR A 245 -6.69 -13.31 -18.92
C THR A 245 -5.92 -12.65 -20.05
N VAL A 246 -5.80 -11.32 -20.02
CA VAL A 246 -4.90 -10.59 -20.91
C VAL A 246 -3.65 -10.22 -20.10
N SER A 247 -2.51 -10.83 -20.43
CA SER A 247 -1.24 -10.57 -19.75
C SER A 247 -0.36 -9.67 -20.60
N GLY A 248 -0.03 -8.50 -20.05
CA GLY A 248 0.92 -7.55 -20.62
C GLY A 248 2.39 -7.93 -20.41
N LYS A 249 2.66 -9.12 -19.83
CA LYS A 249 4.02 -9.60 -19.60
C LYS A 249 4.76 -9.76 -20.93
N PHE A 250 5.93 -9.13 -21.02
CA PHE A 250 6.75 -9.07 -22.24
C PHE A 250 8.15 -9.71 -22.04
N SER A 251 8.58 -9.97 -20.79
CA SER A 251 9.82 -10.69 -20.43
C SER A 251 9.64 -11.47 -19.12
N ASP A 252 10.46 -12.52 -18.94
CA ASP A 252 10.67 -13.21 -17.66
C ASP A 252 11.83 -12.61 -16.84
N ASP A 253 12.72 -11.83 -17.47
CA ASP A 253 13.85 -11.17 -16.82
C ASP A 253 13.41 -9.90 -16.06
N GLU A 254 13.86 -9.77 -14.81
CA GLU A 254 13.53 -8.61 -13.97
C GLU A 254 14.21 -7.31 -14.48
N GLY A 255 13.43 -6.23 -14.58
CA GLY A 255 13.92 -4.88 -14.90
C GLY A 255 13.86 -4.46 -16.36
N GLU A 256 13.53 -5.37 -17.28
CA GLU A 256 13.05 -4.98 -18.62
C GLU A 256 11.59 -4.48 -18.55
N GLU A 257 11.15 -3.72 -19.55
CA GLU A 257 9.77 -3.22 -19.64
C GLU A 257 9.19 -3.28 -21.07
N ALA A 258 7.85 -3.27 -21.15
CA ALA A 258 7.13 -3.02 -22.40
C ALA A 258 7.10 -1.51 -22.70
N GLU A 259 6.97 -1.18 -23.98
CA GLU A 259 6.92 0.19 -24.49
C GLU A 259 5.48 0.71 -24.66
N GLY A 260 4.47 -0.16 -24.46
CA GLY A 260 3.06 0.19 -24.60
C GLY A 260 2.14 -0.56 -23.63
N ALA A 261 0.90 -0.10 -23.56
CA ALA A 261 -0.14 -0.64 -22.68
C ALA A 261 -0.68 -2.02 -23.13
N ILE A 262 -1.52 -2.64 -22.29
CA ILE A 262 -2.42 -3.71 -22.76
C ILE A 262 -3.47 -3.08 -23.68
N VAL A 263 -4.07 -1.97 -23.26
CA VAL A 263 -5.04 -1.22 -24.06
C VAL A 263 -4.65 0.25 -24.12
N GLU A 264 -4.33 0.73 -25.32
CA GLU A 264 -4.36 2.15 -25.63
C GLU A 264 -5.73 2.50 -26.24
N VAL A 265 -6.38 3.51 -25.69
CA VAL A 265 -7.68 4.00 -26.19
C VAL A 265 -7.64 5.52 -26.33
N SER A 266 -7.94 6.04 -27.52
CA SER A 266 -7.87 7.49 -27.78
C SER A 266 -8.92 8.04 -28.75
N ASP A 267 -9.01 9.37 -28.80
CA ASP A 267 -9.72 10.13 -29.83
C ASP A 267 -11.22 9.80 -29.91
N SER A 268 -11.90 9.82 -28.77
CA SER A 268 -13.33 9.47 -28.59
C SER A 268 -13.69 7.98 -28.76
N ALA A 269 -12.70 7.09 -28.82
CA ALA A 269 -12.94 5.65 -28.75
C ALA A 269 -13.47 5.20 -27.37
N VAL A 270 -14.03 3.98 -27.32
CA VAL A 270 -14.62 3.38 -26.11
C VAL A 270 -13.92 2.07 -25.76
N PHE A 271 -13.48 1.93 -24.50
CA PHE A 271 -13.02 0.65 -23.94
C PHE A 271 -13.94 0.16 -22.82
N GLY A 272 -14.27 -1.13 -22.83
CA GLY A 272 -15.11 -1.78 -21.81
C GLY A 272 -14.46 -3.04 -21.20
N LEU A 273 -14.43 -3.13 -19.87
CA LEU A 273 -14.04 -4.31 -19.11
C LEU A 273 -15.27 -4.87 -18.38
N ASN A 274 -15.53 -6.17 -18.53
CA ASN A 274 -16.70 -6.86 -17.96
C ASN A 274 -16.27 -7.99 -17.00
N PRO A 275 -17.21 -8.57 -16.23
CA PRO A 275 -16.94 -9.74 -15.37
C PRO A 275 -16.27 -10.92 -16.11
N GLY A 276 -15.49 -11.70 -15.38
CA GLY A 276 -14.75 -12.85 -15.92
C GLY A 276 -13.45 -12.51 -16.66
N VAL A 277 -13.06 -11.23 -16.73
CA VAL A 277 -11.83 -10.77 -17.37
C VAL A 277 -10.80 -10.31 -16.34
N THR A 278 -9.52 -10.65 -16.55
CA THR A 278 -8.38 -10.14 -15.78
C THR A 278 -7.33 -9.52 -16.71
N LEU A 279 -6.94 -8.27 -16.46
CA LEU A 279 -5.78 -7.62 -17.09
C LEU A 279 -4.62 -7.58 -16.10
N LYS A 280 -3.46 -8.16 -16.45
CA LYS A 280 -2.35 -8.31 -15.49
C LYS A 280 -0.95 -8.29 -16.10
N ASP A 281 0.04 -8.21 -15.22
CA ASP A 281 1.49 -8.34 -15.50
C ASP A 281 2.06 -7.34 -16.52
N ASN A 282 1.37 -6.24 -16.84
CA ASN A 282 1.93 -5.21 -17.72
C ASN A 282 2.95 -4.37 -16.95
N SER A 283 4.19 -4.28 -17.46
CA SER A 283 5.24 -3.41 -16.94
C SER A 283 5.55 -2.32 -17.97
N TYR A 284 5.23 -1.07 -17.68
CA TYR A 284 5.42 0.07 -18.60
C TYR A 284 5.60 1.38 -17.82
N SER A 285 6.85 1.75 -17.49
CA SER A 285 7.15 2.96 -16.69
C SER A 285 6.99 4.27 -17.45
N ALA A 286 7.29 4.33 -18.75
CA ALA A 286 7.53 5.58 -19.49
C ALA A 286 6.27 6.45 -19.72
N GLY A 287 5.71 7.00 -18.65
CA GLY A 287 4.39 7.63 -18.65
C GLY A 287 3.28 6.61 -18.99
N GLY A 288 3.41 5.38 -18.49
CA GLY A 288 2.60 4.24 -18.89
C GLY A 288 1.58 3.75 -17.87
N SER A 289 0.63 2.94 -18.36
CA SER A 289 -0.40 2.22 -17.61
C SER A 289 -0.88 1.00 -18.40
N ALA A 290 -1.57 0.04 -17.76
CA ALA A 290 -2.10 -1.14 -18.43
C ALA A 290 -3.33 -0.82 -19.31
N ILE A 291 -4.18 0.10 -18.85
CA ILE A 291 -5.18 0.81 -19.66
C ILE A 291 -4.75 2.28 -19.75
N ASN A 292 -4.44 2.79 -20.94
CA ASN A 292 -3.99 4.16 -21.18
C ASN A 292 -5.03 4.91 -22.03
N SER A 293 -5.89 5.71 -21.37
CA SER A 293 -6.96 6.47 -22.03
C SER A 293 -6.59 7.95 -22.24
N LYS A 294 -6.73 8.42 -23.48
CA LYS A 294 -6.45 9.82 -23.87
C LYS A 294 -7.59 10.36 -24.74
N ASP A 295 -8.44 11.18 -24.14
CA ASP A 295 -9.66 11.72 -24.73
C ASP A 295 -10.65 10.64 -25.21
N ALA A 296 -10.71 9.54 -24.46
CA ALA A 296 -11.54 8.37 -24.71
C ALA A 296 -12.39 7.98 -23.49
N THR A 297 -13.37 7.09 -23.70
CA THR A 297 -14.28 6.61 -22.64
C THR A 297 -13.82 5.23 -22.12
N VAL A 298 -13.74 5.08 -20.80
CA VAL A 298 -13.46 3.79 -20.14
C VAL A 298 -14.65 3.39 -19.26
N VAL A 299 -15.12 2.15 -19.43
CA VAL A 299 -16.24 1.58 -18.67
C VAL A 299 -15.79 0.27 -18.02
N LEU A 300 -15.78 0.24 -16.69
CA LEU A 300 -15.45 -0.92 -15.87
C LEU A 300 -16.74 -1.50 -15.28
N VAL A 301 -17.40 -2.38 -16.03
CA VAL A 301 -18.63 -3.08 -15.64
C VAL A 301 -18.33 -4.26 -14.71
N GLY A 302 -17.09 -4.74 -14.74
CA GLY A 302 -16.61 -5.82 -13.90
C GLY A 302 -15.14 -6.16 -14.15
N GLY A 303 -14.73 -7.31 -13.65
CA GLY A 303 -13.40 -7.86 -13.89
C GLY A 303 -12.29 -7.24 -13.04
N SER A 304 -11.06 -7.70 -13.27
CA SER A 304 -9.89 -7.38 -12.45
C SER A 304 -8.77 -6.71 -13.25
N VAL A 305 -8.14 -5.69 -12.67
CA VAL A 305 -6.90 -5.10 -13.18
C VAL A 305 -5.88 -5.12 -12.04
N THR A 306 -4.89 -6.02 -12.12
CA THR A 306 -4.04 -6.39 -10.97
C THR A 306 -2.62 -6.80 -11.40
N GLY A 307 -1.63 -6.64 -10.51
CA GLY A 307 -0.24 -7.04 -10.81
C GLY A 307 0.44 -6.24 -11.93
N ASN A 308 -0.04 -5.02 -12.23
CA ASN A 308 0.56 -4.14 -13.24
C ASN A 308 1.50 -3.12 -12.59
N PHE A 309 2.46 -2.64 -13.38
CA PHE A 309 3.43 -1.60 -13.04
C PHE A 309 3.42 -0.49 -14.11
N GLY A 310 3.40 0.76 -13.67
CA GLY A 310 3.49 1.92 -14.54
C GLY A 310 3.41 3.25 -13.78
N ASP A 311 3.98 4.31 -14.36
CA ASP A 311 4.03 5.62 -13.68
C ASP A 311 2.66 6.29 -13.52
N MET A 312 1.72 6.03 -14.43
CA MET A 312 0.33 6.50 -14.34
C MET A 312 -0.61 5.44 -13.73
N GLY A 313 -0.07 4.50 -12.97
CA GLY A 313 -0.81 3.40 -12.35
C GLY A 313 -1.31 2.37 -13.36
N ALA A 314 -2.22 1.51 -12.92
CA ALA A 314 -2.77 0.44 -13.77
C ALA A 314 -3.79 0.97 -14.80
N VAL A 315 -4.57 1.98 -14.44
CA VAL A 315 -5.57 2.62 -15.31
C VAL A 315 -5.36 4.13 -15.30
N TYR A 316 -5.20 4.73 -16.47
CA TYR A 316 -5.09 6.18 -16.63
C TYR A 316 -6.22 6.73 -17.50
N SER A 317 -6.77 7.89 -17.13
CA SER A 317 -7.69 8.64 -17.99
C SER A 317 -7.72 10.13 -17.70
N ASN A 318 -7.76 10.96 -18.75
CA ASN A 318 -8.11 12.39 -18.69
C ASN A 318 -9.61 12.67 -18.90
N LYS A 319 -10.44 11.62 -19.00
CA LYS A 319 -11.91 11.66 -19.04
C LYS A 319 -12.50 10.80 -17.92
N ASP A 320 -13.77 11.03 -17.64
CA ASP A 320 -14.55 10.24 -16.69
C ASP A 320 -14.46 8.72 -16.95
N ILE A 321 -14.25 7.94 -15.88
CA ILE A 321 -14.25 6.48 -15.91
C ILE A 321 -15.54 5.99 -15.25
N SER A 322 -16.35 5.21 -15.97
CA SER A 322 -17.54 4.58 -15.39
C SER A 322 -17.17 3.28 -14.66
N ILE A 323 -17.75 3.03 -13.49
CA ILE A 323 -17.45 1.86 -12.66
C ILE A 323 -18.71 1.27 -12.00
N GLU A 324 -18.88 -0.05 -12.10
CA GLU A 324 -19.95 -0.82 -11.44
C GLU A 324 -19.58 -2.30 -11.28
N GLY A 325 -20.48 -3.09 -10.67
CA GLY A 325 -20.38 -4.55 -10.64
C GLY A 325 -19.24 -5.04 -9.75
N ASP A 326 -18.54 -6.09 -10.21
CA ASP A 326 -17.38 -6.67 -9.50
C ASP A 326 -16.04 -6.01 -9.89
N ALA A 327 -16.07 -4.83 -10.54
CA ALA A 327 -14.90 -4.14 -11.06
C ALA A 327 -13.87 -3.82 -9.97
N SER A 328 -12.66 -4.36 -10.13
CA SER A 328 -11.60 -4.32 -9.11
C SER A 328 -10.26 -3.91 -9.71
N VAL A 329 -9.81 -2.67 -9.44
CA VAL A 329 -8.46 -2.20 -9.77
C VAL A 329 -7.64 -2.16 -8.49
N ALA A 330 -6.93 -3.26 -8.20
CA ALA A 330 -6.26 -3.48 -6.92
C ALA A 330 -5.05 -4.43 -7.05
N GLY A 331 -4.10 -4.34 -6.12
CA GLY A 331 -2.91 -5.19 -6.13
C GLY A 331 -1.92 -4.86 -7.27
N ASN A 332 -1.92 -3.62 -7.75
CA ASN A 332 -0.92 -3.08 -8.67
C ASN A 332 0.23 -2.42 -7.89
N ASP A 333 1.39 -2.25 -8.52
CA ASP A 333 2.59 -1.80 -7.81
C ASP A 333 2.43 -0.42 -7.15
N GLY A 334 3.05 -0.24 -5.98
CA GLY A 334 2.95 0.97 -5.17
C GLY A 334 1.52 1.31 -4.71
N ASN A 335 0.54 0.44 -4.93
CA ASN A 335 -0.90 0.74 -4.90
C ASN A 335 -1.33 1.85 -5.89
N LYS A 336 -0.60 2.05 -7.00
CA LYS A 336 -1.00 2.96 -8.08
C LYS A 336 -2.07 2.29 -8.96
N ASN A 337 -3.34 2.41 -8.58
CA ASN A 337 -4.42 1.68 -9.24
C ASN A 337 -5.06 2.49 -10.37
N ILE A 338 -5.77 3.58 -10.06
CA ILE A 338 -6.41 4.44 -11.07
C ILE A 338 -5.88 5.87 -10.97
N THR A 339 -5.28 6.42 -12.02
CA THR A 339 -4.85 7.82 -12.07
C THR A 339 -5.78 8.65 -12.97
N LEU A 340 -6.49 9.59 -12.35
CA LEU A 340 -7.33 10.58 -13.03
C LEU A 340 -6.54 11.86 -13.34
N ASP A 341 -6.87 12.52 -14.45
CA ASP A 341 -6.25 13.77 -14.89
C ASP A 341 -7.27 14.79 -15.40
N GLY A 342 -6.87 16.07 -15.41
CA GLY A 342 -7.71 17.19 -15.85
C GLY A 342 -8.95 17.37 -14.97
N GLU A 343 -10.14 17.11 -15.55
CA GLU A 343 -11.44 17.18 -14.87
C GLU A 343 -12.07 15.79 -14.66
N ALA A 344 -11.35 14.70 -14.92
CA ALA A 344 -11.88 13.34 -14.86
C ALA A 344 -12.38 12.92 -13.47
N LYS A 345 -13.47 12.16 -13.44
CA LYS A 345 -14.10 11.62 -12.22
C LYS A 345 -14.36 10.12 -12.35
N LEU A 346 -14.41 9.43 -11.22
CA LEU A 346 -15.08 8.12 -11.16
C LEU A 346 -16.60 8.33 -11.21
N VAL A 347 -17.27 7.62 -12.10
CA VAL A 347 -18.72 7.67 -12.28
C VAL A 347 -19.29 6.33 -11.85
N VAL A 348 -19.88 6.28 -10.67
CA VAL A 348 -20.52 5.05 -10.16
C VAL A 348 -21.86 4.91 -10.88
N THR A 349 -22.02 3.89 -11.73
CA THR A 349 -23.21 3.72 -12.58
C THR A 349 -24.24 2.72 -12.04
N ARG A 350 -23.83 1.78 -11.18
CA ARG A 350 -24.69 0.86 -10.39
C ARG A 350 -23.99 0.49 -9.07
N ASP A 351 -24.53 -0.49 -8.35
CA ASP A 351 -23.86 -1.11 -7.20
C ASP A 351 -22.45 -1.57 -7.57
N LEU A 352 -21.48 -1.33 -6.68
CA LEU A 352 -20.07 -1.73 -6.82
C LEU A 352 -19.69 -2.65 -5.65
N THR A 353 -19.32 -3.89 -5.96
CA THR A 353 -18.83 -4.90 -5.00
C THR A 353 -17.33 -5.14 -5.09
N GLY A 354 -16.71 -4.86 -6.25
CA GLY A 354 -15.26 -4.88 -6.43
C GLY A 354 -14.56 -3.72 -5.71
N THR A 355 -13.26 -3.87 -5.42
CA THR A 355 -12.46 -2.89 -4.67
C THR A 355 -11.49 -2.16 -5.57
N SER A 356 -11.42 -0.83 -5.47
CA SER A 356 -10.47 -0.01 -6.23
C SER A 356 -9.87 1.11 -5.39
N SER A 357 -8.68 1.59 -5.77
CA SER A 357 -8.18 2.90 -5.32
C SER A 357 -7.91 3.83 -6.49
N PHE A 358 -7.82 5.13 -6.21
CA PHE A 358 -7.47 6.11 -7.22
C PHE A 358 -6.68 7.30 -6.66
N SER A 359 -5.94 7.97 -7.54
CA SER A 359 -5.27 9.26 -7.36
C SER A 359 -5.72 10.25 -8.45
N HIS A 360 -5.42 11.53 -8.26
CA HIS A 360 -5.73 12.57 -9.24
C HIS A 360 -4.54 13.53 -9.41
N LYS A 361 -4.02 13.72 -10.63
CA LYS A 361 -2.80 14.55 -10.85
C LYS A 361 -2.98 16.01 -10.41
N GLY A 362 -4.18 16.57 -10.64
CA GLY A 362 -4.58 17.92 -10.20
C GLY A 362 -5.14 18.03 -8.77
N GLU A 363 -4.71 17.18 -7.83
CA GLU A 363 -5.29 17.11 -6.47
C GLU A 363 -5.30 18.44 -5.70
N LYS A 364 -6.50 18.85 -5.25
CA LYS A 364 -6.73 20.09 -4.48
C LYS A 364 -7.98 19.98 -3.61
N ASP A 365 -8.07 20.82 -2.57
CA ASP A 365 -9.27 20.92 -1.74
C ASP A 365 -10.50 21.31 -2.57
N GLY A 366 -11.65 20.71 -2.27
CA GLY A 366 -12.90 20.89 -3.00
C GLY A 366 -12.94 20.32 -4.43
N LEU A 367 -11.94 19.54 -4.86
CA LEU A 367 -11.98 18.88 -6.18
C LEU A 367 -13.01 17.74 -6.19
N ALA A 368 -14.07 17.88 -7.00
CA ALA A 368 -15.02 16.80 -7.23
C ALA A 368 -14.36 15.65 -8.01
N VAL A 369 -14.36 14.45 -7.42
CA VAL A 369 -13.62 13.27 -7.93
C VAL A 369 -14.48 12.02 -8.13
N ILE A 370 -15.65 11.94 -7.49
CA ILE A 370 -16.63 10.86 -7.72
C ILE A 370 -18.00 11.49 -7.93
N LYS A 371 -18.78 10.98 -8.88
CA LYS A 371 -20.20 11.32 -9.07
C LYS A 371 -21.07 10.08 -9.28
N ALA A 372 -22.36 10.20 -8.95
CA ALA A 372 -23.39 9.27 -9.39
C ALA A 372 -23.59 9.36 -10.91
N GLY A 373 -23.74 8.20 -11.57
CA GLY A 373 -24.28 8.08 -12.91
C GLY A 373 -25.80 8.22 -12.95
N GLU A 374 -26.38 8.12 -14.15
CA GLU A 374 -27.83 8.23 -14.33
C GLU A 374 -28.57 7.10 -13.58
N GLY A 375 -29.62 7.46 -12.82
CA GLY A 375 -30.44 6.50 -12.06
C GLY A 375 -29.82 6.02 -10.73
N VAL A 376 -28.59 6.40 -10.40
CA VAL A 376 -27.95 6.01 -9.13
C VAL A 376 -28.48 6.84 -7.96
N THR A 377 -28.87 6.15 -6.88
CA THR A 377 -29.35 6.79 -5.65
C THR A 377 -28.19 7.13 -4.71
N LYS A 378 -28.44 8.05 -3.76
CA LYS A 378 -27.48 8.45 -2.73
C LYS A 378 -26.97 7.27 -1.91
N ASP A 379 -27.86 6.32 -1.59
CA ASP A 379 -27.52 5.13 -0.80
C ASP A 379 -26.65 4.15 -1.59
N VAL A 380 -26.91 3.98 -2.90
CA VAL A 380 -26.08 3.17 -3.81
C VAL A 380 -24.68 3.78 -3.95
N LEU A 381 -24.58 5.10 -4.19
CA LEU A 381 -23.30 5.80 -4.25
C LEU A 381 -22.53 5.67 -2.92
N ALA A 382 -23.19 5.92 -1.79
CA ALA A 382 -22.57 5.81 -0.47
C ALA A 382 -22.22 4.37 -0.06
N ALA A 383 -22.82 3.36 -0.68
CA ALA A 383 -22.39 1.97 -0.57
C ALA A 383 -21.15 1.69 -1.43
N ALA A 384 -21.18 2.07 -2.71
CA ALA A 384 -20.07 1.90 -3.64
C ALA A 384 -18.77 2.58 -3.18
N VAL A 385 -18.86 3.81 -2.66
CA VAL A 385 -17.69 4.58 -2.17
C VAL A 385 -16.99 3.91 -0.98
N LYS A 386 -17.62 2.96 -0.26
CA LYS A 386 -16.93 2.18 0.79
C LYS A 386 -15.89 1.20 0.21
N ASN A 387 -16.02 0.83 -1.06
CA ASN A 387 -15.10 -0.03 -1.79
C ASN A 387 -14.09 0.77 -2.64
N ILE A 388 -14.13 2.10 -2.57
CA ILE A 388 -13.23 3.02 -3.28
C ILE A 388 -12.38 3.79 -2.25
N SER A 389 -11.06 3.69 -2.35
CA SER A 389 -10.13 4.48 -1.52
C SER A 389 -9.38 5.54 -2.34
N TYR A 390 -9.00 6.64 -1.69
CA TYR A 390 -8.11 7.64 -2.29
C TYR A 390 -6.67 7.36 -1.89
N GLU A 391 -5.76 7.27 -2.86
CA GLU A 391 -4.38 6.81 -2.67
C GLU A 391 -3.57 7.75 -1.76
N ASN A 392 -3.82 9.07 -1.84
CA ASN A 392 -3.21 10.07 -0.97
C ASN A 392 -4.07 10.39 0.27
N ALA A 393 -4.54 9.34 0.96
CA ALA A 393 -5.34 9.41 2.18
C ALA A 393 -4.67 10.16 3.36
N ALA A 394 -3.34 10.36 3.30
CA ALA A 394 -2.60 11.14 4.29
C ALA A 394 -2.83 12.66 4.19
N LYS A 395 -3.30 13.13 3.02
CA LYS A 395 -3.51 14.56 2.70
C LYS A 395 -4.96 14.88 2.36
N TYR A 396 -5.74 13.95 1.81
CA TYR A 396 -7.15 14.17 1.46
C TYR A 396 -8.07 13.03 1.92
N GLU A 397 -9.28 13.39 2.33
CA GLU A 397 -10.38 12.46 2.60
C GLU A 397 -11.51 12.67 1.58
N LEU A 398 -12.28 11.61 1.31
CA LEU A 398 -13.47 11.70 0.45
C LEU A 398 -14.63 12.27 1.25
N SER A 399 -15.12 13.45 0.86
CA SER A 399 -16.23 14.13 1.53
C SER A 399 -17.45 14.19 0.62
N ALA A 400 -18.58 13.67 1.10
CA ALA A 400 -19.84 13.72 0.38
C ALA A 400 -20.34 15.17 0.27
N VAL A 401 -20.76 15.58 -0.93
CA VAL A 401 -21.40 16.87 -1.17
C VAL A 401 -22.83 16.86 -0.61
N SER A 402 -23.41 18.02 -0.35
CA SER A 402 -24.75 18.17 0.27
C SER A 402 -25.89 17.53 -0.52
N ASP A 403 -25.71 17.33 -1.83
CA ASP A 403 -26.64 16.58 -2.67
C ASP A 403 -26.61 15.06 -2.39
N GLY A 404 -25.54 14.51 -1.81
CA GLY A 404 -25.30 13.08 -1.63
C GLY A 404 -25.15 12.30 -2.95
N LEU A 405 -24.88 12.99 -4.05
CA LEU A 405 -24.70 12.43 -5.40
C LEU A 405 -23.28 12.66 -5.95
N SER A 406 -22.40 13.29 -5.19
CA SER A 406 -20.99 13.45 -5.52
C SER A 406 -20.10 13.45 -4.27
N TYR A 407 -18.82 13.13 -4.47
CA TYR A 407 -17.77 13.25 -3.46
C TYR A 407 -16.62 14.11 -3.99
N SER A 408 -16.12 14.97 -3.12
CA SER A 408 -14.95 15.81 -3.37
C SER A 408 -13.80 15.44 -2.45
N LEU A 409 -12.57 15.70 -2.91
CA LEU A 409 -11.41 15.74 -2.03
C LEU A 409 -11.60 16.88 -1.03
N LYS A 410 -11.50 16.54 0.24
CA LYS A 410 -11.40 17.50 1.34
C LYS A 410 -10.03 17.35 1.94
N GLU A 411 -9.27 18.44 2.04
CA GLU A 411 -7.94 18.39 2.64
C GLU A 411 -8.07 17.92 4.09
N VAL A 412 -7.33 16.86 4.43
CA VAL A 412 -7.15 16.40 5.80
C VAL A 412 -6.34 17.45 6.50
N LYS A 413 -7.08 18.44 7.01
CA LYS A 413 -6.66 19.23 8.14
C LYS A 413 -6.42 18.25 9.27
N LYS A 414 -5.17 17.77 9.37
CA LYS A 414 -4.56 17.60 10.68
C LYS A 414 -4.93 18.86 11.44
N GLU A 415 -5.54 18.70 12.60
CA GLU A 415 -5.50 19.78 13.57
C GLU A 415 -4.02 20.12 13.75
N GLU A 416 -3.58 21.25 13.17
CA GLU A 416 -2.58 22.04 13.86
C GLU A 416 -3.16 22.18 15.27
N PRO A 417 -2.50 21.65 16.32
CA PRO A 417 -3.04 21.73 17.67
C PRO A 417 -3.28 23.21 17.94
N ASP A 418 -4.57 23.58 18.09
CA ASP A 418 -5.12 24.93 17.88
C ASP A 418 -4.06 26.01 17.90
N LYS A 419 -3.84 26.70 16.76
CA LYS A 419 -2.88 27.81 16.64
C LYS A 419 -3.02 28.70 17.88
N PRO A 420 -2.07 28.64 18.83
CA PRO A 420 -2.46 28.74 20.23
C PRO A 420 -3.01 30.11 20.52
N VAL A 421 -4.26 30.15 20.96
CA VAL A 421 -4.85 31.35 21.56
C VAL A 421 -3.84 31.86 22.58
N THR A 422 -3.37 33.08 22.36
CA THR A 422 -2.36 33.74 23.18
C THR A 422 -2.98 34.28 24.47
N THR A 423 -3.89 33.52 25.07
CA THR A 423 -4.12 33.57 26.51
C THR A 423 -2.84 33.09 27.19
N ASP A 424 -2.13 34.06 27.76
CA ASP A 424 -1.07 33.78 28.70
C ASP A 424 -1.70 33.20 29.97
N TYR A 425 -1.33 31.97 30.33
CA TYR A 425 -1.94 31.25 31.44
C TYR A 425 -1.08 31.39 32.70
N LYS A 426 -1.70 31.56 33.87
CA LYS A 426 -0.97 31.77 35.13
C LYS A 426 -0.96 30.49 35.97
N LEU A 427 0.20 29.85 36.10
CA LEU A 427 0.44 28.86 37.15
C LEU A 427 0.54 29.57 38.50
N SER A 428 -0.22 29.08 39.49
CA SER A 428 -0.22 29.58 40.87
C SER A 428 -0.09 28.42 41.86
N TYR A 429 0.59 28.63 42.97
CA TYR A 429 0.58 27.73 44.12
C TYR A 429 -0.38 28.26 45.18
N THR A 430 -1.30 27.42 45.65
CA THR A 430 -2.21 27.77 46.75
C THR A 430 -1.41 27.81 48.05
N SER A 431 -1.13 29.01 48.56
CA SER A 431 -0.34 29.23 49.79
C SER A 431 -0.84 28.37 50.95
N ASN A 432 0.11 27.85 51.74
CA ASN A 432 -0.13 26.91 52.85
C ASN A 432 -0.81 25.56 52.52
N SER A 433 -1.05 25.24 51.24
CA SER A 433 -1.56 23.90 50.85
C SER A 433 -0.54 22.77 50.96
N LYS A 434 0.76 23.08 51.11
CA LYS A 434 1.81 22.07 51.22
C LYS A 434 1.73 21.28 52.53
N LYS A 435 1.69 19.96 52.44
CA LYS A 435 1.68 19.04 53.60
C LYS A 435 2.39 17.72 53.26
N TRP A 436 3.01 17.08 54.24
CA TRP A 436 3.53 15.72 54.08
C TRP A 436 2.39 14.70 54.05
N ILE A 437 2.51 13.68 53.21
CA ILE A 437 1.66 12.48 53.21
C ILE A 437 2.37 11.37 54.00
N ASN A 438 3.66 11.19 53.75
CA ASN A 438 4.55 10.27 54.46
C ASN A 438 5.96 10.89 54.49
N HIS A 439 6.98 10.15 54.90
CA HIS A 439 8.35 10.68 55.02
C HIS A 439 9.03 11.07 53.69
N THR A 440 8.60 10.54 52.55
CA THR A 440 9.21 10.75 51.21
C THR A 440 8.23 11.33 50.19
N THR A 441 7.00 11.69 50.61
CA THR A 441 5.94 12.18 49.74
C THR A 441 5.31 13.45 50.30
N VAL A 442 5.29 14.51 49.51
CA VAL A 442 4.64 15.78 49.85
C VAL A 442 3.47 16.05 48.90
N GLN A 443 2.40 16.66 49.40
CA GLN A 443 1.28 17.16 48.64
C GLN A 443 1.36 18.68 48.56
N ALA A 444 0.98 19.27 47.43
CA ALA A 444 0.71 20.70 47.27
C ALA A 444 -0.51 20.91 46.35
N LYS A 445 -1.17 22.07 46.44
CA LYS A 445 -2.22 22.47 45.50
C LYS A 445 -1.71 23.59 44.59
N CYS A 446 -1.99 23.45 43.30
CA CYS A 446 -1.68 24.43 42.27
C CYS A 446 -2.92 24.70 41.42
N SER A 447 -2.96 25.86 40.77
CA SER A 447 -4.04 26.23 39.85
C SER A 447 -3.49 26.89 38.60
N VAL A 448 -4.23 26.73 37.50
CA VAL A 448 -3.90 27.29 36.17
C VAL A 448 -5.11 28.01 35.58
N THR A 449 -4.88 29.11 34.87
CA THR A 449 -5.95 29.91 34.23
C THR A 449 -6.15 29.57 32.74
N GLY A 450 -5.53 28.50 32.25
CA GLY A 450 -5.58 28.06 30.85
C GLY A 450 -5.18 26.59 30.73
N ASP A 451 -5.55 25.96 29.61
CA ASP A 451 -5.20 24.57 29.33
C ASP A 451 -3.67 24.39 29.23
N CYS A 452 -3.14 23.39 29.91
CA CYS A 452 -1.71 23.06 29.88
C CYS A 452 -1.45 21.63 30.36
N GLU A 453 -0.20 21.18 30.28
CA GLU A 453 0.29 19.99 30.96
C GLU A 453 1.23 20.38 32.11
N TRP A 454 1.20 19.64 33.22
CA TRP A 454 2.07 19.87 34.37
C TRP A 454 2.94 18.65 34.71
N THR A 455 4.09 18.91 35.34
CA THR A 455 5.00 17.91 35.91
C THR A 455 5.65 18.44 37.20
N TYR A 456 6.44 17.63 37.87
CA TYR A 456 7.19 18.04 39.07
C TYR A 456 8.59 17.42 39.15
N PHE A 457 9.49 18.11 39.85
CA PHE A 457 10.81 17.61 40.23
C PHE A 457 11.33 18.33 41.49
N PHE A 458 12.44 17.84 42.05
CA PHE A 458 13.07 18.44 43.22
C PHE A 458 14.40 19.10 42.85
N VAL A 459 14.72 20.20 43.53
CA VAL A 459 16.01 20.90 43.45
C VAL A 459 16.50 21.24 44.85
N ASP A 460 17.79 21.57 45.01
CA ASP A 460 18.35 22.06 46.26
C ASP A 460 17.62 23.32 46.77
N ALA A 461 17.49 23.50 48.09
CA ALA A 461 16.82 24.65 48.67
C ALA A 461 17.46 26.01 48.29
N LYS A 462 18.75 26.03 47.96
CA LYS A 462 19.50 27.21 47.50
C LYS A 462 19.41 27.43 45.99
N ALA A 463 18.87 26.47 45.21
CA ALA A 463 18.77 26.58 43.76
C ALA A 463 18.01 27.85 43.33
N ASP A 464 18.61 28.60 42.41
CA ASP A 464 18.03 29.78 41.77
C ASP A 464 17.28 29.41 40.48
N ASN A 465 16.72 30.41 39.80
CA ASN A 465 15.95 30.20 38.58
C ASN A 465 16.80 29.60 37.43
N ALA A 466 18.09 29.95 37.35
CA ALA A 466 19.01 29.38 36.37
C ALA A 466 19.27 27.89 36.64
N SER A 467 19.55 27.52 37.89
CA SER A 467 19.74 26.13 38.32
C SER A 467 18.50 25.26 38.10
N ILE A 468 17.31 25.81 38.37
CA ILE A 468 16.02 25.14 38.10
C ILE A 468 15.85 24.89 36.60
N THR A 469 16.15 25.89 35.76
CA THR A 469 16.04 25.79 34.29
C THR A 469 17.00 24.73 33.73
N SER A 470 18.25 24.71 34.22
CA SER A 470 19.25 23.70 33.83
C SER A 470 18.84 22.29 34.25
N THR A 471 18.33 22.13 35.47
CA THR A 471 17.80 20.84 35.98
C THR A 471 16.63 20.34 35.11
N TYR A 472 15.70 21.23 34.75
CA TYR A 472 14.62 20.88 33.82
C TYR A 472 15.14 20.47 32.43
N ALA A 473 16.12 21.18 31.88
CA ALA A 473 16.69 20.84 30.57
C ALA A 473 17.29 19.42 30.54
N GLY A 474 18.01 19.03 31.60
CA GLY A 474 18.55 17.67 31.75
C GLY A 474 17.47 16.59 31.94
N LEU A 475 16.35 16.92 32.59
CA LEU A 475 15.25 15.98 32.88
C LEU A 475 14.13 15.98 31.81
N LYS A 476 14.10 16.92 30.85
CA LYS A 476 12.97 17.13 29.92
C LYS A 476 12.50 15.86 29.19
N LYS A 477 13.42 14.93 28.89
CA LYS A 477 13.12 13.66 28.19
C LYS A 477 12.54 12.56 29.10
N SER A 478 12.75 12.61 30.42
CA SER A 478 12.29 11.58 31.38
C SER A 478 11.09 11.99 32.22
N LEU A 479 10.76 13.29 32.26
CA LEU A 479 9.60 13.80 32.99
C LEU A 479 8.28 13.40 32.32
N LYS A 480 7.40 12.76 33.10
CA LYS A 480 6.00 12.51 32.70
C LYS A 480 5.16 13.75 32.98
N PHE A 481 4.30 14.08 32.02
CA PHE A 481 3.40 15.23 32.10
C PHE A 481 1.94 14.77 32.28
N THR A 482 1.13 15.59 32.94
CA THR A 482 -0.29 15.34 33.20
C THR A 482 -1.09 16.55 32.71
N SER A 483 -2.05 16.33 31.82
CA SER A 483 -2.89 17.39 31.27
C SER A 483 -3.85 17.96 32.33
N VAL A 484 -4.12 19.26 32.27
CA VAL A 484 -5.07 19.96 33.14
C VAL A 484 -5.79 21.05 32.35
N LYS A 485 -7.10 21.17 32.57
CA LYS A 485 -7.95 22.18 31.93
C LYS A 485 -7.86 23.54 32.60
N ALA A 486 -8.22 24.59 31.87
CA ALA A 486 -8.28 25.96 32.34
C ALA A 486 -9.11 26.10 33.63
N ASN A 487 -8.75 27.08 34.45
CA ASN A 487 -9.42 27.47 35.70
C ASN A 487 -9.58 26.32 36.72
N THR A 488 -8.72 25.31 36.65
CA THR A 488 -8.76 24.13 37.53
C THR A 488 -7.72 24.24 38.65
N GLU A 489 -8.12 23.98 39.91
CA GLU A 489 -7.18 23.65 40.98
C GLU A 489 -6.90 22.14 40.97
N PHE A 490 -5.62 21.76 40.96
CA PHE A 490 -5.16 20.38 40.98
C PHE A 490 -4.22 20.12 42.16
N THR A 491 -4.17 18.85 42.57
CA THR A 491 -3.26 18.37 43.60
C THR A 491 -2.00 17.78 42.96
N VAL A 492 -0.85 18.34 43.32
CA VAL A 492 0.46 17.75 43.07
C VAL A 492 0.78 16.80 44.22
N LYS A 493 0.87 15.50 43.92
CA LYS A 493 1.42 14.48 44.83
C LYS A 493 2.85 14.16 44.39
N ALA A 494 3.83 14.74 45.06
CA ALA A 494 5.23 14.63 44.70
C ALA A 494 5.96 13.59 45.57
N GLU A 495 6.45 12.53 44.92
CA GLU A 495 7.08 11.36 45.56
C GLU A 495 8.61 11.40 45.35
N GLY A 496 9.36 10.84 46.29
CA GLY A 496 10.84 10.83 46.25
C GLY A 496 11.48 12.11 46.79
N VAL A 497 10.84 12.79 47.76
CA VAL A 497 11.40 13.99 48.39
C VAL A 497 12.77 13.67 49.03
N PRO A 498 13.86 14.38 48.67
CA PRO A 498 15.19 14.13 49.23
C PRO A 498 15.27 14.27 50.76
N GLU A 499 16.25 13.64 51.38
CA GLU A 499 16.61 13.90 52.80
C GLU A 499 17.28 15.28 52.98
N THR A 500 17.90 15.79 51.91
CA THR A 500 18.53 17.11 51.86
C THR A 500 17.50 18.23 51.74
N ASP A 501 17.94 19.44 52.11
CA ASP A 501 17.15 20.66 51.99
C ASP A 501 16.79 20.94 50.53
N SER A 502 15.49 21.03 50.23
CA SER A 502 14.96 21.01 48.87
C SER A 502 13.74 21.92 48.64
N LYS A 503 13.55 22.30 47.36
CA LYS A 503 12.32 22.87 46.82
C LYS A 503 11.65 21.83 45.94
N LEU A 504 10.33 21.72 46.04
CA LEU A 504 9.49 21.09 45.03
C LEU A 504 9.25 22.12 43.91
N VAL A 505 9.65 21.80 42.68
CA VAL A 505 9.31 22.60 41.49
C VAL A 505 8.12 21.95 40.82
N VAL A 506 7.03 22.71 40.65
CA VAL A 506 5.92 22.35 39.77
C VAL A 506 6.08 23.16 38.49
N LEU A 507 6.10 22.49 37.34
CA LEU A 507 6.32 23.11 36.03
C LEU A 507 5.17 22.78 35.10
N THR A 508 4.67 23.79 34.39
CA THR A 508 3.64 23.68 33.34
C THR A 508 4.18 24.09 31.98
N ARG A 509 3.66 23.46 30.93
CA ARG A 509 3.89 23.80 29.52
C ARG A 509 2.58 23.70 28.74
N LYS A 510 2.39 24.47 27.65
CA LYS A 510 1.21 24.31 26.78
C LYS A 510 1.21 22.94 26.09
N ASN A 511 2.35 22.54 25.52
CA ASN A 511 2.59 21.27 24.85
C ASN A 511 4.11 20.98 24.83
N SER A 512 4.54 19.89 24.18
CA SER A 512 5.95 19.49 24.04
C SER A 512 6.87 20.53 23.36
N SER A 513 6.30 21.35 22.47
CA SER A 513 6.96 22.41 21.69
C SER A 513 7.03 23.75 22.41
N ASP A 514 6.41 23.90 23.59
CA ASP A 514 6.44 25.14 24.38
C ASP A 514 7.88 25.49 24.81
N THR A 515 8.35 26.66 24.39
CA THR A 515 9.67 27.21 24.68
C THR A 515 9.69 28.08 25.94
N LYS A 516 8.53 28.38 26.54
CA LYS A 516 8.39 29.26 27.73
C LYS A 516 7.54 28.60 28.83
N PRO A 517 7.97 27.41 29.34
CA PRO A 517 7.26 26.77 30.45
C PRO A 517 7.26 27.65 31.70
N LYS A 518 6.18 27.58 32.47
CA LYS A 518 6.03 28.32 33.73
C LYS A 518 6.29 27.39 34.90
N ALA A 519 6.94 27.89 35.93
CA ALA A 519 7.28 27.08 37.11
C ALA A 519 7.01 27.83 38.41
N VAL A 520 6.62 27.09 39.45
CA VAL A 520 6.54 27.59 40.83
C VAL A 520 7.38 26.69 41.73
N ALA A 521 8.33 27.30 42.45
CA ALA A 521 9.18 26.62 43.42
C ALA A 521 8.57 26.73 44.84
N ILE A 522 8.25 25.59 45.43
CA ILE A 522 7.63 25.44 46.74
C ILE A 522 8.70 24.98 47.72
N ASN A 523 9.12 25.87 48.62
CA ASN A 523 10.16 25.59 49.61
C ASN A 523 9.69 24.58 50.68
N LEU A 524 10.41 23.44 50.81
CA LEU A 524 10.14 22.40 51.80
C LEU A 524 11.07 22.49 53.03
N SER A 525 12.12 23.30 52.96
CA SER A 525 13.13 23.49 54.01
C SER A 525 12.73 24.48 55.11
N THR A 526 11.49 24.96 55.12
CA THR A 526 10.99 25.81 56.21
C THR A 526 10.94 25.03 57.52
N SER A 527 11.24 25.68 58.65
CA SER A 527 11.28 25.02 59.97
C SER A 527 9.99 24.28 60.33
N SER A 528 8.84 24.78 59.88
CA SER A 528 7.54 24.13 59.99
C SER A 528 7.45 22.81 59.21
N MET A 529 7.89 22.79 57.95
CA MET A 529 7.88 21.59 57.11
C MET A 529 8.91 20.56 57.57
N LYS A 530 10.08 20.99 58.05
CA LYS A 530 11.07 20.10 58.69
C LYS A 530 10.50 19.41 59.93
N LYS A 531 9.89 20.19 60.83
CA LYS A 531 9.26 19.66 62.06
C LYS A 531 8.03 18.78 61.77
N ALA A 532 7.32 19.05 60.68
CA ALA A 532 6.13 18.30 60.26
C ALA A 532 6.44 17.10 59.33
N ARG A 533 7.71 16.88 58.93
CA ARG A 533 8.09 15.68 58.18
C ARG A 533 7.85 14.47 59.08
N PRO A 534 6.97 13.51 58.70
CA PRO A 534 6.77 12.29 59.47
C PRO A 534 8.12 11.62 59.72
N ALA A 535 8.30 11.00 60.88
CA ALA A 535 9.50 10.20 61.14
C ALA A 535 9.68 9.19 59.99
N LYS A 536 10.94 8.96 59.59
CA LYS A 536 11.24 7.90 58.63
C LYS A 536 10.61 6.61 59.17
N PRO A 537 9.74 5.92 58.41
CA PRO A 537 9.20 4.65 58.85
C PRO A 537 10.37 3.76 59.23
N GLN A 538 10.51 3.46 60.53
CA GLN A 538 11.45 2.45 60.98
C GLN A 538 11.04 1.18 60.25
N ALA A 539 11.98 0.54 59.55
CA ALA A 539 11.69 -0.45 58.53
C ALA A 539 10.95 -1.68 59.11
N THR A 540 9.62 -1.57 59.20
CA THR A 540 8.71 -2.70 59.24
C THR A 540 8.75 -3.29 57.85
N ALA A 541 9.39 -4.45 57.73
CA ALA A 541 9.44 -5.19 56.48
C ALA A 541 8.02 -5.49 56.02
N THR A 542 7.51 -4.72 55.06
CA THR A 542 6.33 -5.09 54.30
C THR A 542 6.76 -6.21 53.37
N ILE A 543 6.75 -7.43 53.89
CA ILE A 543 7.07 -8.64 53.14
C ILE A 543 5.96 -8.81 52.09
N ARG A 544 6.16 -8.24 50.89
CA ARG A 544 5.57 -8.84 49.70
C ARG A 544 6.16 -10.25 49.57
N PRO A 545 5.36 -11.26 49.18
CA PRO A 545 5.89 -12.59 48.97
C PRO A 545 7.02 -12.56 47.93
N GLU A 546 7.96 -13.47 48.10
CA GLU A 546 9.09 -13.69 47.20
C GLU A 546 8.59 -13.89 45.76
N ARG A 547 9.21 -13.21 44.79
CA ARG A 547 8.95 -13.44 43.37
C ARG A 547 9.62 -14.75 42.94
N THR A 548 8.84 -15.81 42.81
CA THR A 548 9.28 -17.05 42.14
C THR A 548 8.99 -16.96 40.64
N HIS A 549 9.94 -17.39 39.80
CA HIS A 549 9.78 -17.45 38.34
C HIS A 549 10.11 -18.86 37.84
N LYS A 550 9.47 -19.30 36.75
CA LYS A 550 9.81 -20.56 36.08
C LYS A 550 10.79 -20.29 34.94
N VAL A 551 11.76 -21.18 34.75
CA VAL A 551 12.72 -21.04 33.64
C VAL A 551 12.03 -20.94 32.27
N THR A 552 10.89 -21.62 32.11
CA THR A 552 10.02 -21.62 30.92
C THR A 552 9.37 -20.27 30.59
N GLU A 553 9.45 -19.28 31.48
CA GLU A 553 8.92 -17.91 31.27
C GLU A 553 9.99 -16.99 30.63
N GLY A 554 11.16 -17.54 30.27
CA GLY A 554 12.16 -16.85 29.45
C GLY A 554 11.69 -16.60 28.01
N THR A 555 12.28 -15.60 27.37
CA THR A 555 11.93 -15.14 26.02
C THR A 555 13.19 -14.86 25.20
N VAL A 556 13.07 -14.85 23.87
CA VAL A 556 14.15 -14.40 22.98
C VAL A 556 13.65 -13.29 22.06
N GLU A 557 14.45 -12.25 21.90
CA GLU A 557 14.24 -11.14 20.98
C GLU A 557 15.29 -11.17 19.86
N GLY A 558 14.96 -10.64 18.67
CA GLY A 558 15.90 -10.52 17.55
C GLY A 558 15.97 -11.70 16.57
N PHE A 559 15.15 -12.75 16.73
CA PHE A 559 14.99 -13.74 15.65
C PHE A 559 14.19 -13.15 14.48
N GLU A 560 14.85 -12.91 13.35
CA GLU A 560 14.19 -12.76 12.06
C GLU A 560 13.44 -14.06 11.69
N ASN A 561 12.17 -13.95 11.32
CA ASN A 561 11.33 -15.08 10.93
C ASN A 561 10.41 -14.68 9.77
N PRO A 562 10.48 -15.33 8.59
CA PRO A 562 11.47 -16.35 8.20
C PRO A 562 12.87 -15.76 7.94
N VAL A 563 13.90 -16.60 7.98
CA VAL A 563 15.31 -16.18 7.79
C VAL A 563 16.00 -16.88 6.61
N LYS A 564 16.66 -16.09 5.75
CA LYS A 564 17.57 -16.56 4.68
C LYS A 564 19.02 -16.58 5.19
N PHE A 565 19.57 -17.77 5.38
CA PHE A 565 20.95 -17.97 5.87
C PHE A 565 21.96 -17.99 4.71
N PHE A 566 22.29 -16.80 4.20
CA PHE A 566 23.34 -16.61 3.20
C PHE A 566 24.75 -16.99 3.72
N PRO A 567 25.73 -17.29 2.84
CA PRO A 567 27.07 -17.72 3.25
C PRO A 567 27.81 -16.68 4.08
N LYS A 568 28.20 -17.02 5.32
CA LYS A 568 28.82 -16.11 6.32
C LYS A 568 27.84 -15.11 6.96
N ARG A 569 26.53 -15.19 6.70
CA ARG A 569 25.52 -14.44 7.47
C ARG A 569 25.34 -15.08 8.85
N TYR A 570 25.44 -14.27 9.90
CA TYR A 570 25.10 -14.61 11.28
C TYR A 570 24.00 -13.66 11.76
N ILE A 571 22.98 -14.22 12.40
CA ILE A 571 21.83 -13.51 12.99
C ILE A 571 22.03 -13.48 14.49
N SER A 572 22.21 -12.28 15.04
CA SER A 572 22.27 -12.06 16.49
C SER A 572 20.87 -12.05 17.10
N PHE A 573 20.72 -12.67 18.26
CA PHE A 573 19.50 -12.63 19.05
C PHE A 573 19.84 -12.32 20.52
N THR A 574 18.83 -12.03 21.35
CA THR A 574 19.02 -11.73 22.77
C THR A 574 18.14 -12.64 23.61
N ALA A 575 18.77 -13.52 24.39
CA ALA A 575 18.07 -14.33 25.38
C ALA A 575 17.77 -13.52 26.65
N ILE A 576 16.51 -13.54 27.10
CA ILE A 576 16.05 -12.91 28.34
C ILE A 576 15.44 -13.99 29.23
N GLY A 577 16.12 -14.36 30.31
CA GLY A 577 15.59 -15.32 31.27
C GLY A 577 14.57 -14.70 32.22
N ALA A 578 13.67 -15.52 32.76
CA ALA A 578 12.56 -15.07 33.59
C ALA A 578 13.02 -14.29 34.84
N GLY A 579 12.27 -13.26 35.24
CA GLY A 579 12.62 -12.38 36.36
C GLY A 579 13.78 -11.39 36.14
N THR A 580 14.57 -11.51 35.07
CA THR A 580 15.72 -10.59 34.84
C THR A 580 15.31 -9.14 34.56
N ARG A 581 14.07 -8.92 34.10
CA ARG A 581 13.48 -7.59 33.83
C ARG A 581 12.66 -7.04 35.01
N ASP A 582 12.61 -7.72 36.16
CA ASP A 582 11.91 -7.21 37.33
C ASP A 582 12.53 -5.90 37.85
N SER A 583 11.66 -4.97 38.25
CA SER A 583 12.10 -3.73 38.89
C SER A 583 12.22 -3.87 40.41
N ALA A 584 13.21 -3.17 40.95
CA ALA A 584 13.43 -2.95 42.37
C ALA A 584 12.24 -2.19 43.01
N PRO A 585 11.98 -2.33 44.33
CA PRO A 585 12.78 -3.06 45.32
C PRO A 585 12.66 -4.58 45.22
N TYR A 586 13.78 -5.27 45.44
CA TYR A 586 13.83 -6.73 45.58
C TYR A 586 13.71 -7.12 47.06
N VAL A 587 13.15 -8.30 47.32
CA VAL A 587 13.08 -8.90 48.66
C VAL A 587 14.04 -10.09 48.74
N SER A 588 14.61 -10.36 49.93
CA SER A 588 15.42 -11.56 50.14
C SER A 588 14.57 -12.79 49.83
N GLY A 589 15.05 -13.65 48.92
CA GLY A 589 14.29 -14.79 48.39
C GLY A 589 13.63 -14.54 47.01
N ASP A 590 13.59 -13.31 46.50
CA ASP A 590 13.24 -13.07 45.08
C ASP A 590 14.16 -13.90 44.17
N GLU A 591 13.59 -14.53 43.13
CA GLU A 591 14.28 -15.42 42.20
C GLU A 591 14.40 -14.80 40.80
N ARG A 592 15.40 -15.21 40.02
CA ARG A 592 15.47 -14.95 38.58
C ARG A 592 16.26 -16.05 37.86
N TRP A 593 16.11 -16.15 36.56
CA TRP A 593 16.84 -17.08 35.70
C TRP A 593 17.72 -16.29 34.75
N VAL A 594 19.04 -16.49 34.82
CA VAL A 594 20.02 -15.79 33.97
C VAL A 594 20.49 -16.73 32.86
N PRO A 595 20.29 -16.39 31.57
CA PRO A 595 20.78 -17.19 30.44
C PRO A 595 22.29 -17.37 30.48
N SER A 596 22.76 -18.60 30.28
CA SER A 596 24.16 -19.00 30.42
C SER A 596 24.76 -19.53 29.11
N TYR A 597 24.00 -20.32 28.36
CA TYR A 597 24.36 -20.82 27.01
C TYR A 597 23.10 -21.31 26.29
N TRP A 598 23.22 -21.66 25.02
CA TRP A 598 22.15 -22.31 24.27
C TRP A 598 22.67 -23.44 23.37
N THR A 599 21.75 -24.26 22.86
CA THR A 599 22.06 -25.40 21.99
C THR A 599 20.85 -25.81 21.13
N PHE A 600 21.08 -26.65 20.12
CA PHE A 600 20.03 -27.26 19.28
C PHE A 600 19.56 -28.65 19.78
N SER A 601 20.18 -29.20 20.83
CA SER A 601 19.83 -30.53 21.35
C SER A 601 20.02 -30.63 22.86
N THR A 602 19.13 -31.36 23.54
CA THR A 602 19.24 -31.62 24.99
C THR A 602 20.15 -32.80 25.34
N ALA A 603 20.91 -33.34 24.38
CA ALA A 603 21.86 -34.42 24.61
C ALA A 603 23.08 -33.93 25.42
N ASP A 604 23.62 -34.76 26.31
CA ASP A 604 24.73 -34.38 27.20
C ASP A 604 26.02 -33.96 26.46
N ASN A 605 26.19 -34.43 25.22
CA ASN A 605 27.29 -34.12 24.32
C ASN A 605 26.97 -33.05 23.27
N ALA A 606 25.83 -32.36 23.37
CA ALA A 606 25.45 -31.30 22.44
C ALA A 606 26.41 -30.11 22.53
N GLU A 607 26.69 -29.48 21.39
CA GLU A 607 27.51 -28.28 21.33
C GLU A 607 26.81 -27.13 22.08
N LYS A 608 27.57 -26.39 22.90
CA LYS A 608 27.07 -25.31 23.76
C LYS A 608 27.59 -23.98 23.24
N HIS A 609 26.69 -23.08 22.90
CA HIS A 609 26.99 -21.78 22.34
C HIS A 609 26.75 -20.69 23.39
N THR A 610 27.76 -19.87 23.63
CA THR A 610 27.70 -18.70 24.53
C THR A 610 27.57 -17.38 23.76
N SER A 611 27.91 -17.35 22.46
CA SER A 611 27.54 -16.27 21.56
C SER A 611 26.05 -16.37 21.23
N TRP A 612 25.31 -15.28 21.37
CA TRP A 612 23.87 -15.21 21.05
C TRP A 612 23.67 -14.95 19.55
N SER A 613 24.19 -15.85 18.71
CA SER A 613 24.31 -15.69 17.25
C SER A 613 24.19 -17.05 16.54
N VAL A 614 23.39 -17.12 15.48
CA VAL A 614 23.26 -18.32 14.63
C VAL A 614 23.54 -17.98 13.18
N GLY A 615 24.32 -18.81 12.48
CA GLY A 615 24.65 -18.58 11.09
C GLY A 615 25.06 -19.82 10.32
N ALA A 616 25.36 -19.65 9.03
CA ALA A 616 25.80 -20.72 8.15
C ALA A 616 27.04 -20.28 7.35
N ALA A 617 28.22 -20.77 7.74
CA ALA A 617 29.48 -20.33 7.12
C ALA A 617 29.61 -20.65 5.61
N LYS A 618 28.81 -21.59 5.10
CA LYS A 618 28.67 -21.89 3.66
C LYS A 618 27.27 -21.58 3.09
N GLY A 619 26.43 -20.92 3.90
CA GLY A 619 25.01 -20.77 3.66
C GLY A 619 24.23 -22.04 3.99
N LEU A 620 22.92 -21.91 4.12
CA LEU A 620 21.99 -23.03 4.29
C LEU A 620 20.92 -22.93 3.21
N GLN A 621 21.22 -23.46 2.03
CA GLN A 621 20.27 -23.48 0.93
C GLN A 621 19.36 -24.71 1.06
N LEU A 622 18.06 -24.46 1.17
CA LEU A 622 17.03 -25.48 1.39
C LEU A 622 16.41 -25.99 0.08
N LYS A 623 17.19 -26.06 -1.03
CA LYS A 623 16.69 -26.28 -2.41
C LYS A 623 15.58 -27.34 -2.47
N GLY A 624 14.35 -26.92 -2.77
CA GLY A 624 13.18 -27.80 -2.93
C GLY A 624 12.53 -28.29 -1.63
N GLN A 625 12.90 -27.71 -0.47
CA GLN A 625 12.27 -27.96 0.83
C GLN A 625 11.40 -26.79 1.30
N GLY A 626 11.51 -25.60 0.66
CA GLY A 626 10.74 -24.40 0.96
C GLY A 626 11.11 -23.74 2.29
N SER A 627 10.82 -24.39 3.42
CA SER A 627 11.13 -23.89 4.76
C SER A 627 11.46 -25.00 5.77
N LYS A 628 12.19 -24.65 6.83
CA LYS A 628 12.61 -25.58 7.89
C LYS A 628 12.74 -24.89 9.24
N SER A 629 11.97 -25.37 10.22
CA SER A 629 12.02 -24.87 11.59
C SER A 629 13.11 -25.55 12.43
N TYR A 630 13.78 -24.76 13.27
CA TYR A 630 14.84 -25.18 14.17
C TYR A 630 14.46 -24.82 15.62
N THR A 631 14.56 -25.79 16.53
CA THR A 631 14.31 -25.58 17.98
C THR A 631 15.61 -25.21 18.68
N VAL A 632 15.59 -24.12 19.44
CA VAL A 632 16.70 -23.61 20.25
C VAL A 632 16.36 -23.80 21.73
N TYR A 633 17.29 -24.39 22.47
CA TYR A 633 17.21 -24.62 23.91
C TYR A 633 18.13 -23.64 24.63
N VAL A 634 17.57 -22.68 25.35
CA VAL A 634 18.32 -21.67 26.11
C VAL A 634 18.44 -22.09 27.57
N TYR A 635 19.64 -22.48 27.99
CA TYR A 635 19.93 -22.88 29.37
C TYR A 635 20.21 -21.66 30.25
N CYS A 636 19.58 -21.64 31.42
CA CYS A 636 19.69 -20.60 32.42
C CYS A 636 20.14 -21.18 33.76
N THR A 637 20.90 -20.38 34.50
CA THR A 637 21.20 -20.60 35.92
C THR A 637 20.21 -19.80 36.77
N LYS A 638 19.63 -20.41 37.80
CA LYS A 638 18.78 -19.69 38.75
C LYS A 638 19.63 -18.91 39.73
N GLU A 639 19.29 -17.63 39.94
CA GLU A 639 19.84 -16.78 40.97
C GLU A 639 18.77 -16.39 41.99
N VAL A 640 19.17 -16.21 43.25
CA VAL A 640 18.30 -15.77 44.35
C VAL A 640 18.87 -14.52 44.99
N TYR A 641 18.02 -13.55 45.32
CA TYR A 641 18.44 -12.32 45.98
C TYR A 641 18.64 -12.54 47.48
N ASN A 642 19.85 -12.29 48.00
CA ASN A 642 20.19 -12.47 49.43
C ASN A 642 19.78 -11.28 50.33
N GLY A 643 19.01 -10.32 49.80
CA GLY A 643 18.69 -9.04 50.45
C GLY A 643 19.70 -7.91 50.18
N LYS A 644 20.78 -8.16 49.42
CA LYS A 644 21.78 -7.17 48.96
C LYS A 644 22.16 -7.38 47.50
N THR A 645 22.50 -8.61 47.12
CA THR A 645 22.98 -9.03 45.80
C THR A 645 22.24 -10.28 45.34
N TRP A 646 22.24 -10.49 44.02
CA TRP A 646 21.82 -11.75 43.43
C TRP A 646 22.97 -12.76 43.51
N GLU A 647 22.70 -13.98 43.97
CA GLU A 647 23.67 -15.07 44.06
C GLU A 647 23.20 -16.27 43.23
N PRO A 648 24.08 -16.87 42.40
CA PRO A 648 23.75 -18.05 41.61
C PRO A 648 23.60 -19.31 42.47
N THR A 649 22.68 -20.17 42.07
CA THR A 649 22.44 -21.49 42.66
C THR A 649 22.98 -22.60 41.76
N ASP A 650 23.00 -23.84 42.25
CA ASP A 650 23.29 -25.04 41.46
C ASP A 650 22.11 -25.45 40.55
N VAL A 651 20.94 -24.82 40.70
CA VAL A 651 19.74 -25.12 39.92
C VAL A 651 19.88 -24.51 38.52
N THR A 652 19.90 -25.38 37.51
CA THR A 652 19.86 -25.02 36.10
C THR A 652 18.62 -25.59 35.42
N GLY A 653 18.20 -24.97 34.33
CA GLY A 653 17.07 -25.39 33.52
C GLY A 653 17.12 -24.71 32.15
N TYR A 654 16.18 -25.00 31.26
CA TYR A 654 16.11 -24.33 29.96
C TYR A 654 14.68 -23.95 29.59
N TYR A 655 14.58 -22.98 28.68
CA TYR A 655 13.36 -22.72 27.91
C TYR A 655 13.64 -22.92 26.42
N THR A 656 12.57 -23.09 25.65
CA THR A 656 12.62 -23.37 24.21
C THR A 656 12.10 -22.20 23.40
N THR A 657 12.70 -21.97 22.25
CA THR A 657 12.21 -21.08 21.20
C THR A 657 12.49 -21.72 19.83
N SER A 658 12.01 -21.12 18.75
CA SER A 658 12.29 -21.60 17.39
C SER A 658 12.41 -20.47 16.37
N PHE A 659 13.10 -20.77 15.28
CA PHE A 659 13.13 -19.95 14.07
C PHE A 659 12.90 -20.82 12.83
N THR A 660 12.44 -20.21 11.74
CA THR A 660 12.18 -20.88 10.47
C THR A 660 13.12 -20.36 9.40
N ALA A 661 14.05 -21.21 8.95
CA ALA A 661 14.86 -20.96 7.78
C ALA A 661 14.02 -21.15 6.51
N VAL A 662 14.26 -20.33 5.49
CA VAL A 662 13.68 -20.46 4.14
C VAL A 662 14.78 -20.55 3.09
N GLU A 663 14.44 -21.07 1.92
CA GLU A 663 15.37 -21.08 0.79
C GLU A 663 15.68 -19.68 0.26
N TYR A 664 16.78 -19.59 -0.48
CA TYR A 664 17.24 -18.40 -1.18
C TYR A 664 17.77 -18.81 -2.55
N THR A 665 17.64 -17.92 -3.55
CA THR A 665 18.12 -18.18 -4.91
C THR A 665 19.62 -17.91 -5.04
N ASP A 666 20.24 -18.38 -6.13
CA ASP A 666 21.68 -18.17 -6.33
C ASP A 666 21.98 -16.67 -6.65
N GLU A 667 21.00 -15.94 -7.19
CA GLU A 667 20.99 -14.49 -7.41
C GLU A 667 20.95 -13.72 -6.07
N GLU A 668 20.01 -14.04 -5.18
CA GLU A 668 19.92 -13.42 -3.85
C GLU A 668 21.21 -13.61 -3.03
N ALA A 669 21.86 -14.77 -3.19
CA ALA A 669 23.15 -15.04 -2.57
C ALA A 669 24.27 -14.18 -3.16
N ALA A 670 24.26 -13.92 -4.47
CA ALA A 670 25.22 -13.04 -5.14
C ALA A 670 25.00 -11.57 -4.79
N GLU A 671 23.75 -11.10 -4.68
CA GLU A 671 23.44 -9.75 -4.21
C GLU A 671 23.88 -9.54 -2.76
N TRP A 672 23.50 -10.46 -1.87
CA TRP A 672 23.93 -10.43 -0.48
C TRP A 672 25.47 -10.42 -0.38
N ALA A 673 26.16 -11.18 -1.23
CA ALA A 673 27.61 -11.22 -1.26
C ALA A 673 28.24 -9.89 -1.69
N LYS A 674 27.68 -9.21 -2.71
CA LYS A 674 28.11 -7.87 -3.16
C LYS A 674 27.87 -6.83 -2.06
N GLN A 675 26.65 -6.74 -1.52
CA GLN A 675 26.26 -5.75 -0.51
C GLN A 675 27.08 -5.86 0.78
N ASN A 676 27.52 -7.08 1.14
CA ASN A 676 28.28 -7.35 2.37
C ASN A 676 29.79 -7.56 2.12
N GLY A 677 30.30 -7.30 0.91
CA GLY A 677 31.73 -7.39 0.59
C GLY A 677 32.33 -8.80 0.74
N THR A 678 31.54 -9.84 0.50
CA THR A 678 31.96 -11.25 0.67
C THR A 678 32.11 -12.04 -0.63
N ASP A 679 31.89 -11.39 -1.78
CA ASP A 679 31.97 -11.92 -3.15
C ASP A 679 33.38 -12.37 -3.59
N GLY A 680 34.43 -11.96 -2.87
CA GLY A 680 35.81 -12.32 -3.12
C GLY A 680 36.54 -11.44 -4.14
N ASN A 681 35.92 -10.37 -4.63
CA ASN A 681 36.52 -9.44 -5.61
C ASN A 681 37.07 -8.14 -4.98
N GLY A 682 37.16 -8.08 -3.66
CA GLY A 682 37.65 -6.93 -2.90
C GLY A 682 39.15 -6.66 -3.11
N GLY A 683 39.47 -5.84 -4.10
CA GLY A 683 40.76 -5.16 -4.18
C GLY A 683 41.02 -4.30 -2.93
N ASN A 684 42.28 -4.26 -2.49
CA ASN A 684 42.71 -3.52 -1.32
C ASN A 684 42.55 -1.99 -1.54
N ASP A 685 41.56 -1.38 -0.89
CA ASP A 685 41.52 0.04 -0.55
C ASP A 685 40.73 0.22 0.76
N GLY A 686 41.33 0.88 1.76
CA GLY A 686 40.88 0.79 3.16
C GLY A 686 40.35 2.08 3.77
N ALA A 687 39.09 2.05 4.22
CA ALA A 687 38.50 2.74 5.37
C ALA A 687 37.02 2.29 5.45
N GLY A 688 36.48 1.69 6.50
CA GLY A 688 36.83 1.76 7.91
C GLY A 688 35.52 1.94 8.69
N GLY A 689 34.74 0.86 8.81
CA GLY A 689 33.45 0.81 9.50
C GLY A 689 33.45 -0.32 10.53
N ASP A 690 33.39 0.07 11.80
CA ASP A 690 33.64 -0.71 12.99
C ASP A 690 32.52 -1.69 13.38
N GLY A 691 32.65 -2.93 12.91
CA GLY A 691 31.98 -4.09 13.53
C GLY A 691 32.56 -4.37 14.93
N SER A 692 32.20 -3.57 15.93
CA SER A 692 32.70 -3.67 17.30
C SER A 692 32.14 -4.90 18.02
N GLY A 693 32.84 -6.03 17.88
CA GLY A 693 32.72 -7.20 18.76
C GLY A 693 33.99 -7.33 19.59
N ASP A 694 33.95 -6.94 20.86
CA ASP A 694 35.09 -7.15 21.75
C ASP A 694 35.31 -8.64 22.09
N GLY A 695 36.52 -8.96 22.52
CA GLY A 695 36.94 -10.34 22.72
C GLY A 695 36.43 -10.91 24.04
N SER A 696 35.35 -11.69 23.98
CA SER A 696 35.14 -12.81 24.90
C SER A 696 34.74 -14.07 24.12
N GLY A 697 35.40 -15.19 24.40
CA GLY A 697 35.40 -16.35 23.51
C GLY A 697 34.11 -17.18 23.54
N GLY A 698 33.12 -16.78 22.76
CA GLY A 698 31.97 -17.60 22.41
C GLY A 698 32.06 -18.16 20.98
N THR A 699 31.61 -19.40 20.78
CA THR A 699 31.50 -20.00 19.46
C THR A 699 30.12 -19.72 18.86
N ASP A 700 30.09 -18.94 17.76
CA ASP A 700 28.88 -18.76 16.96
C ASP A 700 28.35 -20.12 16.48
N ALA A 701 27.03 -20.31 16.55
CA ALA A 701 26.45 -21.58 16.17
C ALA A 701 26.36 -21.74 14.64
N LYS A 702 26.99 -22.80 14.13
CA LYS A 702 27.07 -23.08 12.69
C LYS A 702 26.05 -24.12 12.25
N LEU A 703 25.04 -23.69 11.51
CA LEU A 703 24.13 -24.57 10.78
C LEU A 703 24.90 -25.31 9.67
N THR A 704 24.65 -26.62 9.54
CA THR A 704 25.15 -27.45 8.45
C THR A 704 24.00 -28.26 7.84
N ALA A 705 24.05 -28.47 6.51
CA ALA A 705 22.93 -29.05 5.75
C ALA A 705 22.50 -30.46 6.18
N THR A 706 23.32 -31.19 6.93
CA THR A 706 23.09 -32.60 7.32
C THR A 706 22.77 -32.79 8.81
N ALA A 707 22.94 -31.79 9.67
CA ALA A 707 22.93 -31.97 11.13
C ALA A 707 21.53 -32.02 11.81
N ALA A 708 20.46 -32.33 11.06
CA ALA A 708 19.09 -32.27 11.58
C ALA A 708 18.35 -33.61 11.45
N ALA A 709 18.81 -34.62 12.21
CA ALA A 709 18.08 -35.87 12.46
C ALA A 709 18.58 -36.55 13.76
N SER A 710 17.98 -36.20 14.91
CA SER A 710 18.22 -36.91 16.18
C SER A 710 17.06 -36.76 17.18
N ALA A 711 15.86 -37.16 16.73
CA ALA A 711 14.74 -37.51 17.61
C ALA A 711 13.95 -38.69 17.02
N LYS A 712 14.64 -39.80 16.74
CA LYS A 712 14.00 -41.11 16.57
C LYS A 712 14.70 -42.13 17.46
N ASP A 713 13.88 -42.89 18.17
CA ASP A 713 14.28 -43.96 19.08
C ASP A 713 15.03 -45.09 18.35
N ALA A 714 15.81 -45.89 19.09
CA ALA A 714 16.84 -46.77 18.58
C ALA A 714 16.31 -47.93 17.70
N GLY A 715 17.02 -48.27 16.61
CA GLY A 715 16.49 -49.27 15.66
C GLY A 715 17.37 -49.80 14.52
N SER A 716 18.64 -50.18 14.78
CA SER A 716 19.42 -51.11 13.92
C SER A 716 19.89 -50.65 12.52
N LYS A 717 20.63 -51.52 11.82
CA LYS A 717 21.48 -51.21 10.66
C LYS A 717 21.00 -51.80 9.31
N SER A 718 21.38 -51.07 8.25
CA SER A 718 21.84 -51.54 6.92
C SER A 718 20.87 -51.72 5.73
N LYS A 719 21.26 -51.02 4.64
CA LYS A 719 21.13 -51.30 3.19
C LYS A 719 19.76 -51.41 2.48
N SER A 720 19.63 -50.47 1.51
CA SER A 720 19.24 -50.62 0.08
C SER A 720 17.77 -50.82 -0.35
N ALA A 721 17.39 -49.92 -1.28
CA ALA A 721 16.71 -50.16 -2.56
C ALA A 721 15.16 -50.09 -2.69
N VAL A 722 14.77 -49.25 -3.67
CA VAL A 722 13.59 -49.33 -4.57
C VAL A 722 12.19 -48.90 -4.06
N SER A 723 11.52 -48.21 -4.98
CA SER A 723 10.17 -47.64 -4.97
C SER A 723 9.04 -48.67 -4.82
N THR A 724 7.92 -48.27 -4.20
CA THR A 724 6.57 -48.30 -4.82
C THR A 724 5.57 -47.41 -4.06
N ALA A 725 4.37 -47.25 -4.61
CA ALA A 725 3.36 -46.24 -4.30
C ALA A 725 2.51 -46.46 -3.02
N ASP A 726 1.81 -45.36 -2.67
CA ASP A 726 0.57 -45.25 -1.87
C ASP A 726 0.59 -45.69 -0.39
N GLU A 727 0.28 -44.75 0.50
CA GLU A 727 -0.75 -44.95 1.54
C GLU A 727 -1.16 -43.61 2.19
N SER A 728 -2.46 -43.46 2.47
CA SER A 728 -3.04 -42.25 3.08
C SER A 728 -2.72 -42.11 4.58
N PRO A 729 -2.68 -40.88 5.14
CA PRO A 729 -2.29 -40.66 6.53
C PRO A 729 -3.39 -41.06 7.53
N ILE A 730 -3.27 -42.24 8.13
CA ILE A 730 -3.97 -42.60 9.37
C ILE A 730 -3.14 -42.07 10.55
N GLY A 731 -3.71 -41.14 11.32
CA GLY A 731 -2.98 -40.37 12.33
C GLY A 731 -2.81 -41.07 13.68
N THR A 732 -2.03 -40.43 14.55
CA THR A 732 -1.97 -40.72 15.99
C THR A 732 -2.18 -39.44 16.80
N MET A 733 -3.25 -39.40 17.59
CA MET A 733 -3.47 -38.37 18.60
C MET A 733 -2.44 -38.48 19.73
N SER A 734 -1.96 -37.34 20.25
CA SER A 734 -1.60 -37.22 21.68
C SER A 734 -1.50 -35.76 22.15
N VAL A 735 -2.17 -35.50 23.27
CA VAL A 735 -2.01 -34.35 24.18
C VAL A 735 -2.39 -32.96 23.64
N LEU A 736 -3.69 -32.66 23.73
CA LEU A 736 -4.23 -31.30 23.83
C LEU A 736 -4.93 -31.15 25.19
N ALA A 737 -4.24 -30.57 26.18
CA ALA A 737 -4.81 -30.31 27.51
C ALA A 737 -3.99 -29.30 28.35
N ALA A 738 -4.17 -27.99 28.12
CA ALA A 738 -4.19 -26.97 29.18
C ALA A 738 -4.56 -25.58 28.63
N LEU A 739 -5.48 -24.90 29.32
CA LEU A 739 -5.90 -23.48 29.20
C LEU A 739 -7.10 -23.18 28.29
N SER A 740 -8.29 -23.38 28.86
CA SER A 740 -9.47 -22.55 28.59
C SER A 740 -10.22 -22.34 29.91
N LEU A 741 -10.32 -21.07 30.34
CA LEU A 741 -11.21 -20.64 31.42
C LEU A 741 -11.59 -19.17 31.19
N LEU A 742 -12.88 -18.86 31.43
CA LEU A 742 -13.58 -17.58 31.19
C LEU A 742 -13.90 -17.31 29.69
N ALA A 743 -15.16 -17.08 29.29
CA ALA A 743 -16.41 -17.08 30.06
C ALA A 743 -17.67 -17.27 29.18
N GLY A 744 -18.77 -17.73 29.80
CA GLY A 744 -20.15 -17.38 29.42
C GLY A 744 -20.83 -18.19 28.30
N GLY A 745 -21.68 -19.16 28.67
CA GLY A 745 -22.62 -19.79 27.74
C GLY A 745 -23.41 -20.94 28.38
N TYR A 746 -24.74 -20.84 28.44
CA TYR A 746 -25.63 -21.82 29.11
C TYR A 746 -25.62 -23.20 28.43
N VAL A 747 -25.60 -24.27 29.22
CA VAL A 747 -25.82 -25.66 28.76
C VAL A 747 -27.27 -26.07 28.97
N VAL A 748 -27.96 -26.42 27.88
CA VAL A 748 -29.23 -27.16 27.93
C VAL A 748 -28.94 -28.66 28.04
N VAL A 749 -29.35 -29.28 29.14
CA VAL A 749 -29.14 -30.72 29.36
C VAL A 749 -30.23 -31.54 28.67
N ARG A 750 -29.84 -32.41 27.72
CA ARG A 750 -30.61 -33.63 27.39
C ARG A 750 -29.73 -34.85 27.62
N LYS A 751 -30.14 -35.70 28.57
CA LYS A 751 -29.51 -37.00 28.83
C LYS A 751 -29.67 -37.90 27.60
N ARG A 752 -28.59 -38.55 27.16
CA ARG A 752 -28.69 -39.76 26.34
C ARG A 752 -29.36 -40.87 27.16
N LYS A 753 -30.20 -41.68 26.52
CA LYS A 753 -30.46 -43.04 26.99
C LYS A 753 -29.68 -44.02 26.11
N LYS A 754 -29.16 -45.05 26.78
CA LYS A 754 -28.30 -46.14 26.34
C LYS A 754 -29.06 -47.11 25.42
N GLU A 755 -28.34 -47.76 24.51
CA GLU A 755 -28.28 -49.21 24.20
C GLU A 755 -27.55 -49.38 22.84
N GLU A 756 -26.36 -50.00 22.81
CA GLU A 756 -26.16 -51.43 22.46
C GLU A 756 -26.73 -51.70 21.04
N ILE A 757 -25.90 -51.67 19.98
CA ILE A 757 -24.76 -52.56 19.69
C ILE A 757 -23.58 -51.77 19.07
#